data_AF-A0AAE4VI54-F1
#
_entry.id   AF-A0AAE4VI54-F1
#
_cell.length_a   1.000
_cell.length_b   1.000
_cell.length_c   1.000
_cell.angle_alpha   90.00
_cell.angle_beta   90.00
_cell.angle_gamma   90.00
#
_symmetry.space_group_name_H-M   'P 1'
#
loop_
_entity.id
_entity.type
_entity.pdbx_description
1 polymer ?
#
loop_
_entity_poly.entity_id
_entity_poly.type
_entity_poly.pdbx_seq_one_letter_code
_entity_poly.pdbx_strand_id
1 'polypeptide(L)'
;MAPENSTVEYRYPGLDPGLEAVEEPSDDELRILDDEHQPGGTENHMLIAWRNHIDRKAAAGAKPMAFQRWKSNYITVIKNRRVGPAFEDYLWNELWKLAGSESAGWIKGSKIDSGILPDGPVFDITNVAHKVPPRLWTIVEAKSGDSLASHARSQFKEHVKMAGQTGSSLVMMFGRRPSPATQRWIKRTLDQLRNEGVTMPTAVCVKYWPTKAVPEGPGGPGGPGGAASLPLPLGDAPDSPEDQAVRDEIEVALDQSATPAQPPAPPAPAQQPKPAPIQVQAGQTPPPQQRPAPEQRPAPAPAVPAVPAPQAPAAPSPPIVIPVPVPVPAPIPAAPIPVPIPAPAPAAPAPAAPAPQQAPLAPAAPAIDYGGIDFSTLELRYVTDTVAGKPAMQYAFRASTTSDDVPSYGGKRNAQMAMDAFYVWMALSPDKFWVNLNPTEPDRIIDQEFGKTQAGQVLLEADLEMKEVSGRLQRDDTPLGKRFEDALRGTDKCFLGRRQWIEPTPATVREDGDQLYIIDAPLTVKVGLENSDISPNQSCDGQDPAITAQNGKLYQDMIMPAVVEAINKDPEFADLRRVYASRIAAEWYRKRNADKPTQYADVIDSGNVAAWTVPWNSREVFDRYVYSYTHAKPTFSWKTQEGDRTWTRGRSWGGVDFSKIELKDVGEQEFKTKYASIATAAGPSIVGPVEQQSGDEIWLADINTSVPLNQIWPQQPTSWTPYDIPNPATSRPFFYVLVTLPVAAWLVTGGVLWWRRRKAETGG
;
A
#
# COMPACT_ATOMS: atom_id res chain seq x y z
N MET A 1 17.08 22.73 -16.21
CA MET A 1 16.03 21.79 -15.76
C MET A 1 15.26 21.37 -17.01
N ALA A 2 14.80 20.12 -17.09
CA ALA A 2 13.87 19.72 -18.16
C ALA A 2 12.49 20.38 -17.93
N PRO A 3 11.66 20.55 -18.97
CA PRO A 3 10.24 20.84 -18.81
C PRO A 3 9.55 19.76 -17.95
N GLU A 4 8.62 20.14 -17.07
CA GLU A 4 7.99 19.21 -16.11
C GLU A 4 7.17 18.09 -16.78
N ASN A 5 6.81 18.22 -18.06
CA ASN A 5 5.98 17.24 -18.79
C ASN A 5 6.75 16.39 -19.84
N SER A 6 8.06 16.57 -20.05
CA SER A 6 8.82 15.78 -21.02
C SER A 6 9.64 14.66 -20.34
N THR A 7 9.08 13.46 -20.26
CA THR A 7 9.83 12.27 -19.83
C THR A 7 10.73 11.78 -20.96
N VAL A 8 12.04 11.65 -20.72
CA VAL A 8 13.00 11.13 -21.72
C VAL A 8 13.17 9.63 -21.58
N GLU A 9 13.03 8.89 -22.67
CA GLU A 9 13.23 7.43 -22.66
C GLU A 9 14.73 7.09 -22.78
N TYR A 10 15.20 6.14 -21.96
CA TYR A 10 16.52 5.52 -22.10
C TYR A 10 16.37 4.00 -22.22
N ARG A 11 17.35 3.36 -22.89
CA ARG A 11 17.29 1.93 -23.21
C ARG A 11 18.08 1.09 -22.22
N TYR A 12 17.59 -0.13 -21.95
CA TYR A 12 18.29 -1.14 -21.16
C TYR A 12 18.12 -2.54 -21.82
N PRO A 13 19.06 -3.48 -21.63
CA PRO A 13 18.93 -4.82 -22.22
C PRO A 13 17.65 -5.54 -21.75
N GLY A 14 16.77 -5.91 -22.68
CA GLY A 14 15.50 -6.60 -22.37
C GLY A 14 15.72 -8.01 -21.78
N LEU A 15 14.88 -8.40 -20.81
CA LEU A 15 14.83 -9.79 -20.33
C LEU A 15 14.38 -10.73 -21.46
N ASP A 16 14.63 -12.03 -21.29
CA ASP A 16 14.05 -13.05 -22.16
C ASP A 16 12.50 -12.97 -22.15
N PRO A 17 11.82 -12.83 -23.31
CA PRO A 17 10.36 -12.80 -23.36
C PRO A 17 9.67 -14.08 -22.85
N GLY A 18 10.36 -15.22 -22.85
CA GLY A 18 9.84 -16.48 -22.31
C GLY A 18 9.81 -16.53 -20.78
N LEU A 19 10.56 -15.66 -20.10
CA LEU A 19 10.90 -15.79 -18.68
C LEU A 19 9.67 -15.76 -17.75
N GLU A 20 8.61 -15.02 -18.10
CA GLU A 20 7.36 -15.00 -17.33
C GLU A 20 6.54 -16.29 -17.51
N ALA A 21 6.66 -16.98 -18.64
CA ALA A 21 5.87 -18.17 -18.99
C ALA A 21 6.43 -19.49 -18.42
N VAL A 22 7.67 -19.51 -17.92
CA VAL A 22 8.35 -20.72 -17.39
C VAL A 22 7.55 -21.35 -16.24
N GLU A 23 7.27 -22.66 -16.34
CA GLU A 23 6.59 -23.45 -15.31
C GLU A 23 7.58 -23.99 -14.25
N GLU A 24 7.08 -24.61 -13.17
CA GLU A 24 7.94 -25.13 -12.10
C GLU A 24 8.68 -26.41 -12.56
N PRO A 25 10.02 -26.41 -12.64
CA PRO A 25 10.79 -27.52 -13.19
C PRO A 25 10.83 -28.72 -12.25
N SER A 26 10.95 -29.92 -12.81
CA SER A 26 11.16 -31.14 -12.03
C SER A 26 12.59 -31.28 -11.51
N ASP A 27 12.78 -32.10 -10.46
CA ASP A 27 14.09 -32.40 -9.88
C ASP A 27 15.08 -32.94 -10.92
N ASP A 28 14.61 -33.76 -11.89
CA ASP A 28 15.47 -34.31 -12.95
C ASP A 28 15.87 -33.25 -13.98
N GLU A 29 14.99 -32.29 -14.31
CA GLU A 29 15.34 -31.15 -15.17
C GLU A 29 16.38 -30.24 -14.49
N LEU A 30 16.22 -29.96 -13.20
CA LEU A 30 17.21 -29.20 -12.42
C LEU A 30 18.56 -29.92 -12.30
N ARG A 31 18.55 -31.25 -12.22
CA ARG A 31 19.74 -32.10 -12.08
C ARG A 31 20.54 -32.26 -13.38
N ILE A 32 20.00 -31.90 -14.54
CA ILE A 32 20.70 -31.91 -15.84
C ILE A 32 21.11 -30.52 -16.34
N LEU A 33 20.85 -29.45 -15.57
CA LEU A 33 21.34 -28.10 -15.88
C LEU A 33 22.87 -28.06 -15.83
N ASP A 34 23.48 -27.44 -16.84
CA ASP A 34 24.89 -27.11 -16.85
C ASP A 34 25.16 -25.89 -15.94
N ASP A 35 26.31 -25.88 -15.27
CA ASP A 35 26.77 -24.78 -14.42
C ASP A 35 27.61 -23.75 -15.20
N GLU A 36 27.70 -23.87 -16.53
CA GLU A 36 28.21 -22.81 -17.41
C GLU A 36 27.56 -21.44 -17.11
N HIS A 37 28.37 -20.38 -17.13
CA HIS A 37 27.98 -19.03 -16.72
C HIS A 37 26.98 -18.38 -17.70
N GLN A 38 25.69 -18.65 -17.48
CA GLN A 38 24.59 -18.08 -18.26
C GLN A 38 24.39 -16.59 -17.97
N PRO A 39 23.91 -15.78 -18.93
CA PRO A 39 23.52 -14.39 -18.66
C PRO A 39 22.29 -14.30 -17.74
N GLY A 40 22.37 -13.52 -16.66
CA GLY A 40 21.24 -13.26 -15.75
C GLY A 40 20.03 -12.65 -16.45
N GLY A 41 18.86 -13.26 -16.31
CA GLY A 41 17.64 -12.92 -17.06
C GLY A 41 17.39 -13.75 -18.32
N THR A 42 18.02 -14.93 -18.41
CA THR A 42 17.68 -16.03 -19.31
C THR A 42 16.97 -17.14 -18.54
N GLU A 43 16.23 -18.00 -19.23
CA GLU A 43 15.55 -19.16 -18.62
C GLU A 43 16.54 -20.07 -17.88
N ASN A 44 17.63 -20.50 -18.52
CA ASN A 44 18.64 -21.37 -17.90
C ASN A 44 19.23 -20.75 -16.62
N HIS A 45 19.59 -19.45 -16.61
CA HIS A 45 20.07 -18.81 -15.37
C HIS A 45 18.98 -18.84 -14.29
N MET A 46 17.71 -18.62 -14.64
CA MET A 46 16.61 -18.65 -13.66
C MET A 46 16.46 -20.04 -13.04
N LEU A 47 16.53 -21.10 -13.85
CA LEU A 47 16.45 -22.49 -13.39
C LEU A 47 17.66 -22.87 -12.51
N ILE A 48 18.88 -22.46 -12.89
CA ILE A 48 20.11 -22.65 -12.08
C ILE A 48 19.99 -21.90 -10.74
N ALA A 49 19.51 -20.66 -10.75
CA ALA A 49 19.32 -19.86 -9.54
C ALA A 49 18.20 -20.42 -8.63
N TRP A 50 17.17 -21.05 -9.21
CA TRP A 50 16.11 -21.76 -8.48
C TRP A 50 16.62 -23.03 -7.82
N ARG A 51 17.37 -23.88 -8.55
CA ARG A 51 18.07 -25.06 -7.99
C ARG A 51 18.96 -24.65 -6.81
N ASN A 52 19.81 -23.65 -7.01
CA ASN A 52 20.71 -23.14 -5.98
C ASN A 52 19.95 -22.53 -4.78
N HIS A 53 18.72 -22.03 -4.97
CA HIS A 53 17.84 -21.61 -3.86
C HIS A 53 17.29 -22.81 -3.09
N ILE A 54 16.77 -23.83 -3.78
CA ILE A 54 16.32 -25.09 -3.16
C ILE A 54 17.44 -25.71 -2.32
N ASP A 55 18.64 -25.85 -2.90
CA ASP A 55 19.82 -26.42 -2.23
C ASP A 55 20.18 -25.66 -0.94
N ARG A 56 20.17 -24.32 -0.99
CA ARG A 56 20.43 -23.47 0.19
C ARG A 56 19.35 -23.62 1.26
N LYS A 57 18.08 -23.77 0.89
CA LYS A 57 16.99 -23.98 1.87
C LYS A 57 17.06 -25.39 2.47
N ALA A 58 17.30 -26.42 1.67
CA ALA A 58 17.51 -27.78 2.13
C ALA A 58 18.69 -27.88 3.10
N ALA A 59 19.84 -27.27 2.78
CA ALA A 59 21.00 -27.20 3.67
C ALA A 59 20.73 -26.45 4.99
N ALA A 60 19.81 -25.48 4.98
CA ALA A 60 19.35 -24.75 6.16
C ALA A 60 18.21 -25.44 6.93
N GLY A 61 17.71 -26.60 6.46
CA GLY A 61 16.54 -27.28 7.04
C GLY A 61 15.21 -26.54 6.82
N ALA A 62 15.17 -25.60 5.89
CA ALA A 62 14.00 -24.78 5.54
C ALA A 62 13.32 -25.30 4.26
N LYS A 63 12.04 -24.94 4.08
CA LYS A 63 11.35 -25.14 2.79
C LYS A 63 11.65 -23.99 1.82
N PRO A 64 11.75 -24.23 0.51
CA PRO A 64 11.82 -23.17 -0.49
C PRO A 64 10.47 -22.44 -0.61
N MET A 65 10.54 -21.19 -1.10
CA MET A 65 9.37 -20.41 -1.50
C MET A 65 8.81 -21.00 -2.81
N ALA A 66 7.48 -21.14 -2.95
CA ALA A 66 6.85 -21.68 -4.16
C ALA A 66 7.36 -20.99 -5.45
N PHE A 67 7.70 -21.78 -6.48
CA PHE A 67 8.47 -21.31 -7.64
C PHE A 67 7.92 -20.04 -8.29
N GLN A 68 6.61 -19.96 -8.53
CA GLN A 68 6.00 -18.80 -9.20
C GLN A 68 6.22 -17.48 -8.42
N ARG A 69 6.23 -17.54 -7.09
CA ARG A 69 6.52 -16.39 -6.21
C ARG A 69 8.01 -16.07 -6.17
N TRP A 70 8.87 -17.10 -6.12
CA TRP A 70 10.32 -16.93 -6.23
C TRP A 70 10.72 -16.31 -7.58
N LYS A 71 10.15 -16.80 -8.69
CA LYS A 71 10.33 -16.30 -10.06
C LYS A 71 10.00 -14.81 -10.19
N SER A 72 8.86 -14.37 -9.61
CA SER A 72 8.49 -12.95 -9.60
C SER A 72 9.54 -12.07 -8.91
N ASN A 73 10.12 -12.54 -7.79
CA ASN A 73 11.21 -11.85 -7.10
C ASN A 73 12.52 -11.88 -7.91
N TYR A 74 12.87 -13.00 -8.56
CA TYR A 74 14.03 -13.10 -9.46
C TYR A 74 13.95 -12.11 -10.64
N ILE A 75 12.81 -12.09 -11.35
CA ILE A 75 12.56 -11.19 -12.49
C ILE A 75 12.72 -9.72 -12.05
N THR A 76 12.21 -9.36 -10.88
CA THR A 76 12.33 -8.03 -10.29
C THR A 76 13.80 -7.64 -10.05
N VAL A 77 14.58 -8.53 -9.42
CA VAL A 77 16.01 -8.29 -9.11
C VAL A 77 16.84 -8.13 -10.38
N ILE A 78 16.74 -9.04 -11.36
CA ILE A 78 17.52 -8.94 -12.60
C ILE A 78 17.19 -7.64 -13.35
N LYS A 79 15.89 -7.29 -13.43
CA LYS A 79 15.44 -6.07 -14.10
C LYS A 79 16.03 -4.82 -13.43
N ASN A 80 16.02 -4.74 -12.11
CA ASN A 80 16.64 -3.63 -11.38
C ASN A 80 18.15 -3.52 -11.68
N ARG A 81 18.88 -4.64 -11.67
CA ARG A 81 20.32 -4.72 -12.00
C ARG A 81 20.66 -4.31 -13.44
N ARG A 82 19.70 -4.34 -14.37
CA ARG A 82 19.88 -3.84 -15.75
C ARG A 82 19.46 -2.39 -15.93
N VAL A 83 18.43 -1.93 -15.22
CA VAL A 83 17.88 -0.57 -15.34
C VAL A 83 18.78 0.48 -14.64
N GLY A 84 19.42 0.15 -13.51
CA GLY A 84 20.33 1.06 -12.80
C GLY A 84 21.51 1.52 -13.66
N PRO A 85 22.40 0.60 -14.12
CA PRO A 85 23.56 0.96 -14.94
C PRO A 85 23.19 1.67 -16.24
N ALA A 86 22.06 1.29 -16.86
CA ALA A 86 21.53 1.95 -18.05
C ALA A 86 21.11 3.41 -17.79
N PHE A 87 20.59 3.72 -16.61
CA PHE A 87 20.30 5.11 -16.20
C PHE A 87 21.58 5.91 -15.98
N GLU A 88 22.61 5.32 -15.37
CA GLU A 88 23.92 5.97 -15.25
C GLU A 88 24.58 6.22 -16.62
N ASP A 89 24.46 5.28 -17.57
CA ASP A 89 24.94 5.45 -18.95
C ASP A 89 24.16 6.55 -19.67
N TYR A 90 22.85 6.65 -19.47
CA TYR A 90 22.07 7.77 -19.97
C TYR A 90 22.54 9.12 -19.37
N LEU A 91 22.69 9.20 -18.03
CA LEU A 91 23.19 10.40 -17.36
C LEU A 91 24.58 10.79 -17.86
N TRP A 92 25.48 9.83 -18.05
CA TRP A 92 26.83 10.07 -18.54
C TRP A 92 26.82 10.53 -20.01
N ASN A 93 26.18 9.79 -20.90
CA ASN A 93 26.26 10.01 -22.35
C ASN A 93 25.42 11.19 -22.83
N GLU A 94 24.20 11.36 -22.30
CA GLU A 94 23.27 12.40 -22.78
C GLU A 94 23.31 13.67 -21.93
N LEU A 95 23.44 13.57 -20.60
CA LEU A 95 23.36 14.74 -19.71
C LEU A 95 24.74 15.32 -19.35
N TRP A 96 25.75 14.47 -19.09
CA TRP A 96 27.10 14.93 -18.69
C TRP A 96 28.03 15.19 -19.87
N LYS A 97 28.09 14.35 -20.92
CA LYS A 97 28.98 14.62 -22.08
C LYS A 97 28.61 15.90 -22.83
N LEU A 98 27.31 16.19 -23.02
CA LEU A 98 26.85 17.44 -23.65
C LEU A 98 27.25 18.70 -22.87
N ALA A 99 27.63 18.58 -21.59
CA ALA A 99 28.15 19.67 -20.77
C ALA A 99 29.68 19.89 -20.89
N GLY A 100 30.39 19.20 -21.79
CA GLY A 100 31.85 19.33 -21.97
C GLY A 100 32.69 18.72 -20.83
N SER A 101 32.10 17.76 -20.12
CA SER A 101 32.51 17.31 -18.78
C SER A 101 33.90 16.71 -18.65
N GLU A 102 34.46 16.08 -19.68
CA GLU A 102 35.83 15.53 -19.66
C GLU A 102 36.88 16.64 -19.39
N SER A 103 36.67 17.84 -19.95
CA SER A 103 37.52 19.02 -19.72
C SER A 103 37.42 19.58 -18.30
N ALA A 104 36.28 19.36 -17.64
CA ALA A 104 36.02 19.72 -16.24
C ALA A 104 36.39 18.61 -15.24
N GLY A 105 37.01 17.52 -15.72
CA GLY A 105 37.60 16.48 -14.89
C GLY A 105 36.64 15.41 -14.37
N TRP A 106 35.42 15.32 -14.90
CA TRP A 106 34.45 14.28 -14.53
C TRP A 106 34.83 12.88 -15.04
N ILE A 107 34.40 11.85 -14.31
CA ILE A 107 34.53 10.42 -14.61
C ILE A 107 33.26 9.66 -14.16
N LYS A 108 32.85 8.60 -14.89
CA LYS A 108 31.81 7.63 -14.48
C LYS A 108 32.45 6.41 -13.80
N GLY A 109 31.73 5.76 -12.89
CA GLY A 109 31.98 4.37 -12.46
C GLY A 109 33.40 4.13 -11.96
N SER A 110 33.94 5.08 -11.20
CA SER A 110 35.34 5.13 -10.81
C SER A 110 35.53 5.29 -9.31
N LYS A 111 36.61 4.73 -8.77
CA LYS A 111 37.09 5.10 -7.42
C LYS A 111 37.72 6.50 -7.45
N ILE A 112 37.61 7.20 -6.33
CA ILE A 112 38.42 8.41 -6.06
C ILE A 112 39.87 7.98 -5.80
N ASP A 113 40.84 8.83 -6.12
CA ASP A 113 42.27 8.58 -5.84
C ASP A 113 42.49 8.30 -4.34
N SER A 114 43.22 7.23 -4.02
CA SER A 114 43.55 6.84 -2.64
C SER A 114 44.33 7.90 -1.85
N GLY A 115 45.01 8.84 -2.53
CA GLY A 115 45.63 10.02 -1.93
C GLY A 115 44.64 11.13 -1.53
N ILE A 116 43.36 11.01 -1.91
CA ILE A 116 42.26 11.93 -1.55
C ILE A 116 41.23 11.22 -0.66
N LEU A 117 40.85 9.98 -1.00
CA LEU A 117 39.92 9.16 -0.21
C LEU A 117 40.44 7.71 -0.14
N PRO A 118 41.22 7.36 0.91
CA PRO A 118 41.60 5.98 1.19
C PRO A 118 40.37 5.07 1.29
N ASP A 119 40.49 3.86 0.75
CA ASP A 119 39.47 2.80 0.78
C ASP A 119 38.07 3.18 0.26
N GLY A 120 37.95 4.27 -0.52
CA GLY A 120 36.70 4.73 -1.10
C GLY A 120 36.00 3.70 -2.02
N PRO A 121 34.67 3.75 -2.12
CA PRO A 121 33.89 2.93 -3.05
C PRO A 121 34.08 3.41 -4.50
N VAL A 122 33.49 2.66 -5.43
CA VAL A 122 33.22 3.17 -6.78
C VAL A 122 32.02 4.12 -6.69
N PHE A 123 32.13 5.31 -7.30
CA PHE A 123 31.02 6.26 -7.39
C PHE A 123 30.48 6.34 -8.82
N ASP A 124 29.16 6.48 -8.94
CA ASP A 124 28.43 6.49 -10.21
C ASP A 124 28.98 7.57 -11.15
N ILE A 125 29.03 8.84 -10.71
CA ILE A 125 29.71 9.93 -11.42
C ILE A 125 30.43 10.84 -10.40
N THR A 126 31.67 11.24 -10.67
CA THR A 126 32.44 12.16 -9.79
C THR A 126 33.43 13.03 -10.57
N ASN A 127 33.91 14.13 -9.98
CA ASN A 127 35.06 14.89 -10.47
C ASN A 127 36.14 15.10 -9.39
N VAL A 128 36.12 14.31 -8.30
CA VAL A 128 37.09 14.42 -7.20
C VAL A 128 38.46 13.90 -7.66
N ALA A 129 39.36 14.83 -8.01
CA ALA A 129 40.70 14.53 -8.48
C ALA A 129 41.65 15.71 -8.24
N HIS A 130 42.96 15.44 -8.11
CA HIS A 130 44.00 16.47 -7.90
C HIS A 130 44.03 17.56 -9.00
N LYS A 131 43.56 17.27 -10.21
CA LYS A 131 43.45 18.22 -11.33
C LYS A 131 42.25 19.20 -11.22
N VAL A 132 41.32 18.95 -10.31
CA VAL A 132 40.12 19.78 -10.07
C VAL A 132 40.28 20.53 -8.76
N PRO A 133 40.02 21.86 -8.68
CA PRO A 133 40.08 22.61 -7.43
C PRO A 133 39.08 22.06 -6.39
N PRO A 134 39.48 21.82 -5.12
CA PRO A 134 38.60 21.16 -4.13
C PRO A 134 37.23 21.81 -3.92
N ARG A 135 37.14 23.15 -4.04
CA ARG A 135 35.87 23.91 -4.00
C ARG A 135 34.89 23.63 -5.16
N LEU A 136 35.25 22.74 -6.09
CA LEU A 136 34.43 22.28 -7.22
C LEU A 136 34.24 20.75 -7.20
N TRP A 137 34.77 20.06 -6.20
CA TRP A 137 34.63 18.62 -6.05
C TRP A 137 33.17 18.23 -5.77
N THR A 138 32.71 17.23 -6.50
CA THR A 138 31.33 16.76 -6.53
C THR A 138 31.31 15.24 -6.67
N ILE A 139 30.56 14.60 -5.78
CA ILE A 139 30.15 13.21 -5.89
C ILE A 139 28.68 13.21 -6.34
N VAL A 140 28.34 12.41 -7.33
CA VAL A 140 26.99 12.25 -7.86
C VAL A 140 26.58 10.79 -7.69
N GLU A 141 25.43 10.61 -7.06
CA GLU A 141 24.77 9.33 -6.80
C GLU A 141 23.53 9.25 -7.68
N ALA A 142 23.42 8.22 -8.51
CA ALA A 142 22.34 8.02 -9.47
C ALA A 142 21.35 6.97 -8.99
N LYS A 143 20.05 7.26 -9.11
CA LYS A 143 18.97 6.29 -8.85
C LYS A 143 17.89 6.42 -9.91
N SER A 144 17.56 5.34 -10.60
CA SER A 144 16.63 5.35 -11.75
C SER A 144 15.16 5.64 -11.39
N GLY A 145 14.76 5.37 -10.15
CA GLY A 145 13.44 5.66 -9.60
C GLY A 145 13.32 7.05 -8.95
N ASP A 146 12.43 7.13 -7.95
CA ASP A 146 12.11 8.31 -7.12
C ASP A 146 12.47 8.11 -5.63
N SER A 147 13.06 6.95 -5.30
CA SER A 147 13.12 6.39 -3.95
C SER A 147 14.48 5.75 -3.68
N LEU A 148 14.73 5.45 -2.39
CA LEU A 148 15.98 4.86 -1.92
C LEU A 148 15.68 3.58 -1.14
N ALA A 149 16.02 2.42 -1.69
CA ALA A 149 15.97 1.14 -0.97
C ALA A 149 16.83 1.16 0.31
N SER A 150 16.57 0.28 1.28
CA SER A 150 17.33 0.20 2.54
C SER A 150 18.86 0.13 2.33
N HIS A 151 19.33 -0.56 1.28
CA HIS A 151 20.74 -0.54 0.88
C HIS A 151 21.20 0.85 0.43
N ALA A 152 20.48 1.50 -0.50
CA ALA A 152 20.77 2.85 -0.98
C ALA A 152 20.66 3.93 0.12
N ARG A 153 19.81 3.72 1.13
CA ARG A 153 19.74 4.54 2.35
C ARG A 153 21.01 4.41 3.20
N SER A 154 21.53 3.20 3.36
CA SER A 154 22.83 2.96 4.02
C SER A 154 23.99 3.56 3.23
N GLN A 155 24.02 3.35 1.91
CA GLN A 155 24.98 3.95 0.97
C GLN A 155 25.00 5.48 1.07
N PHE A 156 23.82 6.13 1.08
CA PHE A 156 23.71 7.59 1.24
C PHE A 156 24.36 8.10 2.53
N LYS A 157 24.16 7.41 3.66
CA LYS A 157 24.77 7.81 4.95
C LYS A 157 26.30 7.80 4.87
N GLU A 158 26.90 6.81 4.22
CA GLU A 158 28.35 6.77 4.03
C GLU A 158 28.83 7.80 2.98
N HIS A 159 28.08 7.99 1.89
CA HIS A 159 28.44 8.97 0.86
C HIS A 159 28.36 10.42 1.38
N VAL A 160 27.46 10.73 2.33
CA VAL A 160 27.47 12.01 3.07
C VAL A 160 28.76 12.17 3.89
N LYS A 161 29.18 11.14 4.65
CA LYS A 161 30.42 11.19 5.44
C LYS A 161 31.66 11.36 4.54
N MET A 162 31.76 10.60 3.45
CA MET A 162 32.89 10.65 2.51
C MET A 162 32.96 11.98 1.75
N ALA A 163 31.82 12.54 1.34
CA ALA A 163 31.76 13.87 0.75
C ALA A 163 32.16 14.96 1.77
N GLY A 164 31.79 14.79 3.04
CA GLY A 164 32.26 15.64 4.15
C GLY A 164 33.77 15.57 4.39
N GLN A 165 34.33 14.37 4.47
CA GLN A 165 35.77 14.12 4.64
C GLN A 165 36.62 14.75 3.52
N THR A 166 36.15 14.68 2.28
CA THR A 166 36.84 15.26 1.11
C THR A 166 36.54 16.76 0.90
N GLY A 167 35.57 17.34 1.63
CA GLY A 167 35.06 18.69 1.38
C GLY A 167 34.23 18.84 0.09
N SER A 168 33.89 17.72 -0.55
CA SER A 168 33.08 17.67 -1.76
C SER A 168 31.63 18.10 -1.50
N SER A 169 30.92 18.43 -2.57
CA SER A 169 29.45 18.44 -2.58
C SER A 169 28.91 17.05 -2.96
N LEU A 170 27.72 16.70 -2.45
CA LEU A 170 27.00 15.47 -2.81
C LEU A 170 25.74 15.83 -3.62
N VAL A 171 25.54 15.15 -4.75
CA VAL A 171 24.35 15.32 -5.60
C VAL A 171 23.63 13.99 -5.73
N MET A 172 22.43 13.89 -5.16
CA MET A 172 21.51 12.81 -5.50
C MET A 172 20.80 13.14 -6.81
N MET A 173 20.96 12.30 -7.84
CA MET A 173 20.32 12.45 -9.14
C MET A 173 19.32 11.32 -9.37
N PHE A 174 18.03 11.65 -9.33
CA PHE A 174 16.95 10.70 -9.52
C PHE A 174 16.39 10.72 -10.96
N GLY A 175 16.03 9.55 -11.49
CA GLY A 175 15.36 9.38 -12.78
C GLY A 175 13.89 9.78 -12.77
N ARG A 176 13.31 10.00 -11.58
CA ARG A 176 11.97 10.55 -11.34
C ARG A 176 12.04 11.62 -10.24
N ARG A 177 11.00 12.46 -10.14
CA ARG A 177 10.88 13.43 -9.03
C ARG A 177 10.82 12.67 -7.70
N PRO A 178 11.72 12.90 -6.73
CA PRO A 178 11.82 12.02 -5.56
C PRO A 178 10.56 12.06 -4.70
N SER A 179 10.13 10.91 -4.18
CA SER A 179 8.91 10.84 -3.38
C SER A 179 9.04 11.71 -2.10
N PRO A 180 7.95 12.28 -1.56
CA PRO A 180 8.02 13.08 -0.34
C PRO A 180 8.60 12.32 0.85
N ALA A 181 8.40 11.00 0.93
CA ALA A 181 9.04 10.12 1.91
C ALA A 181 10.57 10.15 1.76
N THR A 182 11.09 9.98 0.54
CA THR A 182 12.53 10.06 0.25
C THR A 182 13.11 11.44 0.57
N GLN A 183 12.39 12.52 0.26
CA GLN A 183 12.82 13.88 0.60
C GLN A 183 12.86 14.11 2.12
N ARG A 184 11.86 13.62 2.87
CA ARG A 184 11.86 13.64 4.35
C ARG A 184 13.01 12.82 4.91
N TRP A 185 13.19 11.59 4.44
CA TRP A 185 14.24 10.68 4.93
C TRP A 185 15.63 11.27 4.69
N ILE A 186 15.90 11.84 3.51
CA ILE A 186 17.15 12.56 3.23
C ILE A 186 17.31 13.72 4.22
N LYS A 187 16.29 14.56 4.42
CA LYS A 187 16.36 15.69 5.36
C LYS A 187 16.61 15.22 6.80
N ARG A 188 15.82 14.26 7.30
CA ARG A 188 15.95 13.67 8.64
C ARG A 188 17.35 13.09 8.85
N THR A 189 17.87 12.35 7.87
CA THR A 189 19.22 11.77 7.92
C THR A 189 20.32 12.85 7.95
N LEU A 190 20.20 13.92 7.14
CA LEU A 190 21.17 15.02 7.17
C LEU A 190 21.12 15.81 8.49
N ASP A 191 19.94 15.97 9.10
CA ASP A 191 19.79 16.62 10.41
C ASP A 191 20.29 15.71 11.55
N GLN A 192 20.09 14.40 11.46
CA GLN A 192 20.67 13.41 12.38
C GLN A 192 22.20 13.44 12.34
N LEU A 193 22.82 13.32 11.16
CA LEU A 193 24.28 13.29 11.01
C LEU A 193 24.94 14.58 11.54
N ARG A 194 24.29 15.74 11.37
CA ARG A 194 24.73 17.01 11.99
C ARG A 194 24.74 16.93 13.52
N ASN A 195 23.68 16.39 14.12
CA ASN A 195 23.56 16.25 15.58
C ASN A 195 24.54 15.21 16.15
N GLU A 196 24.90 14.20 15.36
CA GLU A 196 25.96 13.22 15.66
C GLU A 196 27.39 13.78 15.50
N GLY A 197 27.54 15.05 15.08
CA GLY A 197 28.82 15.72 14.93
C GLY A 197 29.60 15.36 13.65
N VAL A 198 28.93 14.73 12.67
CA VAL A 198 29.55 14.34 11.40
C VAL A 198 29.95 15.59 10.60
N THR A 199 31.17 15.60 10.08
CA THR A 199 31.61 16.62 9.12
C THR A 199 30.74 16.56 7.87
N MET A 200 29.97 17.61 7.61
CA MET A 200 29.03 17.63 6.47
C MET A 200 29.73 18.07 5.18
N PRO A 201 29.29 17.57 4.01
CA PRO A 201 29.75 18.05 2.70
C PRO A 201 29.40 19.53 2.47
N THR A 202 30.13 20.18 1.58
CA THR A 202 29.99 21.62 1.29
C THR A 202 28.61 21.99 0.73
N ALA A 203 27.94 21.04 0.07
CA ALA A 203 26.50 21.07 -0.18
C ALA A 203 25.95 19.64 -0.29
N VAL A 204 24.66 19.46 -0.01
CA VAL A 204 23.90 18.30 -0.49
C VAL A 204 22.77 18.81 -1.37
N CYS A 205 22.72 18.34 -2.62
CA CYS A 205 21.68 18.70 -3.59
C CYS A 205 20.88 17.46 -3.96
N VAL A 206 19.55 17.52 -3.81
CA VAL A 206 18.64 16.56 -4.44
C VAL A 206 18.20 17.13 -5.77
N LYS A 207 18.38 16.38 -6.85
CA LYS A 207 18.01 16.74 -8.23
C LYS A 207 17.27 15.57 -8.87
N TYR A 208 16.50 15.87 -9.91
CA TYR A 208 15.94 14.84 -10.77
C TYR A 208 16.00 15.24 -12.23
N TRP A 209 15.91 14.23 -13.09
CA TRP A 209 15.75 14.36 -14.52
C TRP A 209 14.66 13.37 -14.95
N PRO A 210 13.50 13.83 -15.47
CA PRO A 210 12.35 12.95 -15.70
C PRO A 210 12.62 11.95 -16.83
N THR A 211 12.71 10.67 -16.48
CA THR A 211 13.08 9.59 -17.39
C THR A 211 12.23 8.33 -17.27
N LYS A 212 12.33 7.46 -18.28
CA LYS A 212 11.64 6.17 -18.37
C LYS A 212 12.55 5.13 -19.00
N ALA A 213 12.72 3.99 -18.33
CA ALA A 213 13.46 2.85 -18.86
C ALA A 213 12.61 2.10 -19.90
N VAL A 214 13.22 1.72 -21.03
CA VAL A 214 12.57 0.96 -22.11
C VAL A 214 13.48 -0.21 -22.55
N PRO A 215 12.98 -1.44 -22.65
CA PRO A 215 13.81 -2.58 -23.03
C PRO A 215 14.26 -2.51 -24.50
N GLU A 216 15.41 -3.12 -24.77
CA GLU A 216 15.90 -3.40 -26.12
C GLU A 216 15.38 -4.77 -26.58
N GLY A 217 14.63 -4.79 -27.69
CA GLY A 217 14.05 -6.01 -28.26
C GLY A 217 12.87 -5.75 -29.21
N PRO A 218 12.25 -6.81 -29.79
CA PRO A 218 11.22 -6.69 -30.83
C PRO A 218 9.91 -5.99 -30.44
N GLY A 219 9.71 -5.63 -29.17
CA GLY A 219 8.56 -4.86 -28.68
C GLY A 219 8.77 -3.32 -28.64
N GLY A 220 9.90 -2.81 -29.14
CA GLY A 220 10.20 -1.37 -29.14
C GLY A 220 9.18 -0.53 -29.95
N PRO A 221 8.78 0.67 -29.48
CA PRO A 221 7.61 1.37 -30.01
C PRO A 221 7.84 1.99 -31.41
N GLY A 222 7.35 1.29 -32.44
CA GLY A 222 7.09 1.83 -33.78
C GLY A 222 5.60 2.03 -34.11
N GLY A 223 4.69 1.66 -33.20
CA GLY A 223 3.24 1.78 -33.39
C GLY A 223 2.66 3.12 -32.89
N PRO A 224 1.58 3.64 -33.51
CA PRO A 224 0.97 4.91 -33.11
C PRO A 224 0.15 4.76 -31.82
N GLY A 225 0.81 4.87 -30.66
CA GLY A 225 0.19 4.63 -29.35
C GLY A 225 0.97 5.20 -28.16
N GLY A 226 1.43 6.45 -28.26
CA GLY A 226 2.19 7.12 -27.20
C GLY A 226 1.36 7.43 -25.95
N ALA A 227 1.27 6.47 -25.02
CA ALA A 227 0.68 6.68 -23.70
C ALA A 227 1.58 7.55 -22.81
N ALA A 228 1.02 8.60 -22.23
CA ALA A 228 1.71 9.45 -21.24
C ALA A 228 1.87 8.69 -19.91
N SER A 229 3.00 8.89 -19.23
CA SER A 229 3.32 8.23 -17.96
C SER A 229 2.38 8.68 -16.83
N LEU A 230 1.65 7.73 -16.23
CA LEU A 230 0.95 7.90 -14.95
C LEU A 230 1.87 7.54 -13.76
N PRO A 231 1.47 7.84 -12.51
CA PRO A 231 2.21 7.41 -11.34
C PRO A 231 2.11 5.90 -11.10
N LEU A 232 3.28 5.31 -10.90
CA LEU A 232 3.60 4.43 -9.77
C LEU A 232 2.44 3.54 -9.24
N PRO A 233 2.22 2.33 -9.79
CA PRO A 233 1.45 1.32 -9.07
C PRO A 233 2.16 0.99 -7.75
N LEU A 234 1.40 0.56 -6.73
CA LEU A 234 1.93 -0.01 -5.47
C LEU A 234 2.74 -1.32 -5.63
N GLY A 235 3.10 -1.68 -6.86
CA GLY A 235 3.51 -3.02 -7.28
C GLY A 235 4.94 -3.44 -6.93
N ASP A 236 5.78 -2.50 -6.48
CA ASP A 236 7.23 -2.73 -6.35
C ASP A 236 7.68 -3.07 -4.92
N ALA A 237 6.88 -2.71 -3.91
CA ALA A 237 7.07 -3.17 -2.54
C ALA A 237 7.04 -4.72 -2.50
N PRO A 238 7.85 -5.39 -1.66
CA PRO A 238 7.74 -6.84 -1.48
C PRO A 238 6.38 -7.19 -0.85
N ASP A 239 5.71 -8.25 -1.29
CA ASP A 239 4.39 -8.58 -0.74
C ASP A 239 4.44 -9.07 0.73
N SER A 240 5.62 -9.46 1.22
CA SER A 240 5.90 -9.80 2.62
C SER A 240 7.39 -9.68 2.98
N PRO A 241 7.78 -9.81 4.27
CA PRO A 241 9.19 -9.94 4.67
C PRO A 241 9.92 -11.13 4.03
N GLU A 242 9.22 -12.21 3.67
CA GLU A 242 9.81 -13.37 2.99
C GLU A 242 10.27 -13.01 1.57
N ASP A 243 9.52 -12.15 0.87
CA ASP A 243 9.84 -11.70 -0.49
C ASP A 243 11.07 -10.81 -0.48
N GLN A 244 11.24 -9.94 0.53
CA GLN A 244 12.47 -9.16 0.69
C GLN A 244 13.66 -10.07 0.98
N ALA A 245 13.53 -11.01 1.92
CA ALA A 245 14.61 -11.95 2.23
C ALA A 245 15.01 -12.82 1.02
N VAL A 246 14.08 -13.14 0.12
CA VAL A 246 14.37 -13.83 -1.15
C VAL A 246 15.01 -12.89 -2.18
N ARG A 247 14.57 -11.62 -2.30
CA ARG A 247 15.24 -10.62 -3.15
C ARG A 247 16.69 -10.42 -2.72
N ASP A 248 16.94 -10.24 -1.42
CA ASP A 248 18.28 -10.11 -0.82
C ASP A 248 19.16 -11.34 -1.13
N GLU A 249 18.61 -12.56 -0.99
CA GLU A 249 19.32 -13.81 -1.28
C GLU A 249 19.68 -13.94 -2.78
N ILE A 250 18.81 -13.49 -3.68
CA ILE A 250 19.06 -13.49 -5.13
C ILE A 250 20.12 -12.44 -5.49
N GLU A 251 20.06 -11.24 -4.90
CA GLU A 251 21.08 -10.19 -5.11
C GLU A 251 22.47 -10.65 -4.66
N VAL A 252 22.59 -11.21 -3.45
CA VAL A 252 23.86 -11.75 -2.93
C VAL A 252 24.39 -12.90 -3.80
N ALA A 253 23.52 -13.78 -4.31
CA ALA A 253 23.93 -14.86 -5.21
C ALA A 253 24.47 -14.33 -6.55
N LEU A 254 23.86 -13.27 -7.08
CA LEU A 254 24.30 -12.63 -8.33
C LEU A 254 25.66 -11.94 -8.16
N ASP A 255 25.91 -11.25 -7.05
CA ASP A 255 27.21 -10.62 -6.79
C ASP A 255 28.35 -11.65 -6.60
N GLN A 256 28.04 -12.78 -5.95
CA GLN A 256 28.98 -13.90 -5.85
C GLN A 256 29.32 -14.48 -7.24
N SER A 257 28.34 -14.57 -8.15
CA SER A 257 28.56 -15.05 -9.53
C SER A 257 29.36 -14.08 -10.41
N ALA A 258 29.44 -12.80 -10.04
CA ALA A 258 30.12 -11.75 -10.81
C ALA A 258 31.62 -11.59 -10.48
N THR A 259 32.14 -12.32 -9.48
CA THR A 259 33.54 -12.22 -9.06
C THR A 259 34.41 -13.24 -9.80
N PRO A 260 35.46 -12.81 -10.55
CA PRO A 260 36.37 -13.75 -11.22
C PRO A 260 37.05 -14.70 -10.23
N ALA A 261 37.05 -16.00 -10.51
CA ALA A 261 37.59 -17.02 -9.63
C ALA A 261 39.09 -16.79 -9.35
N GLN A 262 39.40 -16.37 -8.12
CA GLN A 262 40.77 -16.18 -7.66
C GLN A 262 41.46 -17.55 -7.54
N PRO A 263 42.65 -17.77 -8.16
CA PRO A 263 43.29 -19.08 -8.15
C PRO A 263 43.56 -19.60 -6.73
N PRO A 264 43.36 -20.90 -6.46
CA PRO A 264 43.51 -21.45 -5.11
C PRO A 264 44.95 -21.30 -4.61
N ALA A 265 45.09 -20.68 -3.42
CA ALA A 265 46.38 -20.56 -2.75
C ALA A 265 46.93 -21.95 -2.36
N PRO A 266 48.26 -22.18 -2.42
CA PRO A 266 48.84 -23.46 -2.04
C PRO A 266 48.64 -23.76 -0.54
N PRO A 267 48.49 -25.04 -0.16
CA PRO A 267 48.11 -25.42 1.21
C PRO A 267 49.19 -25.11 2.25
N ALA A 268 48.76 -24.60 3.40
CA ALA A 268 49.63 -24.32 4.55
C ALA A 268 49.90 -25.59 5.40
N PRO A 269 51.03 -25.66 6.14
CA PRO A 269 51.38 -26.83 6.96
C PRO A 269 50.47 -27.05 8.20
N ALA A 270 50.56 -28.25 8.77
CA ALA A 270 49.65 -28.76 9.80
C ALA A 270 49.83 -28.16 11.22
N GLN A 271 48.80 -28.40 12.06
CA GLN A 271 48.55 -27.78 13.37
C GLN A 271 49.37 -28.36 14.54
N GLN A 272 49.40 -27.62 15.66
CA GLN A 272 49.51 -28.18 17.03
C GLN A 272 48.53 -27.48 18.01
N PRO A 273 48.15 -28.13 19.14
CA PRO A 273 46.88 -27.85 19.82
C PRO A 273 46.93 -26.88 21.03
N LYS A 274 45.73 -26.57 21.56
CA LYS A 274 45.44 -25.53 22.56
C LYS A 274 45.15 -26.12 23.96
N PRO A 275 45.72 -25.59 25.06
CA PRO A 275 45.31 -25.90 26.44
C PRO A 275 44.11 -25.07 26.93
N ALA A 276 43.51 -25.48 28.06
CA ALA A 276 42.30 -24.87 28.66
C ALA A 276 42.59 -24.01 29.93
N PRO A 277 41.69 -23.08 30.32
CA PRO A 277 41.88 -22.19 31.48
C PRO A 277 41.35 -22.76 32.81
N ILE A 278 41.79 -22.17 33.94
CA ILE A 278 41.47 -22.56 35.34
C ILE A 278 40.90 -21.35 36.12
N GLN A 279 40.05 -21.59 37.13
CA GLN A 279 39.40 -20.59 38.00
C GLN A 279 40.20 -20.22 39.26
N VAL A 280 40.07 -18.98 39.76
CA VAL A 280 40.33 -18.56 41.17
C VAL A 280 39.38 -17.40 41.56
N GLN A 281 39.18 -17.11 42.86
CA GLN A 281 38.17 -16.19 43.43
C GLN A 281 38.67 -15.50 44.73
N ALA A 282 38.01 -14.40 45.17
CA ALA A 282 37.84 -13.88 46.57
C ALA A 282 38.44 -12.49 46.98
N GLY A 283 37.83 -11.87 48.03
CA GLY A 283 38.20 -10.61 48.73
C GLY A 283 37.40 -9.37 48.26
N GLN A 284 36.52 -8.65 49.00
CA GLN A 284 36.28 -8.23 50.41
C GLN A 284 36.76 -6.79 50.78
N THR A 285 35.93 -6.06 51.55
CA THR A 285 36.01 -4.62 51.95
C THR A 285 36.31 -4.46 53.47
N PRO A 286 36.48 -3.26 54.12
CA PRO A 286 35.35 -2.36 54.52
C PRO A 286 35.76 -0.83 54.75
N PRO A 287 35.30 0.03 55.73
CA PRO A 287 34.98 1.48 55.52
C PRO A 287 35.54 2.44 56.67
N PRO A 288 34.82 3.40 57.37
CA PRO A 288 33.79 4.44 57.07
C PRO A 288 34.06 5.88 57.67
N GLN A 289 33.19 6.90 57.44
CA GLN A 289 32.69 7.97 58.38
C GLN A 289 31.82 9.06 57.65
N GLN A 290 30.53 9.29 57.97
CA GLN A 290 29.86 10.22 58.94
C GLN A 290 29.92 11.75 58.60
N ARG A 291 28.83 12.49 58.28
CA ARG A 291 27.60 13.01 58.99
C ARG A 291 27.86 14.26 59.89
N PRO A 292 26.93 15.26 60.02
CA PRO A 292 25.60 15.14 60.69
C PRO A 292 24.42 15.96 60.06
N ALA A 293 23.29 16.12 60.79
CA ALA A 293 22.07 16.88 60.46
C ALA A 293 21.56 17.68 61.70
N PRO A 294 20.51 18.54 61.62
CA PRO A 294 19.12 18.19 62.06
C PRO A 294 18.03 18.92 61.19
N GLU A 295 16.73 19.14 61.50
CA GLU A 295 15.83 18.88 62.66
C GLU A 295 14.35 18.57 62.23
N GLN A 296 13.30 19.23 62.76
CA GLN A 296 11.91 18.67 62.82
C GLN A 296 10.71 19.67 62.80
N ARG A 297 9.58 19.22 62.17
CA ARG A 297 8.13 19.40 62.51
C ARG A 297 7.50 20.83 62.54
N PRO A 298 6.14 21.00 62.59
CA PRO A 298 4.99 20.08 62.38
C PRO A 298 3.99 20.56 61.26
N ALA A 299 2.76 20.02 61.23
CA ALA A 299 1.71 20.27 60.21
C ALA A 299 0.61 21.28 60.61
N PRO A 300 -0.27 21.70 59.66
CA PRO A 300 -1.72 21.70 59.93
C PRO A 300 -2.62 21.29 58.71
N ALA A 301 -3.92 21.17 58.99
CA ALA A 301 -5.06 21.15 58.03
C ALA A 301 -5.98 22.37 58.34
N PRO A 302 -7.19 22.60 57.77
CA PRO A 302 -7.97 21.88 56.73
C PRO A 302 -8.61 22.82 55.65
N ALA A 303 -9.48 22.29 54.77
CA ALA A 303 -10.63 23.03 54.18
C ALA A 303 -11.63 22.08 53.44
N VAL A 304 -12.92 22.46 53.34
CA VAL A 304 -13.97 21.76 52.56
C VAL A 304 -14.95 22.78 51.94
N PRO A 305 -15.30 22.62 50.65
CA PRO A 305 -16.61 23.00 50.12
C PRO A 305 -17.21 21.93 49.16
N ALA A 306 -18.49 21.92 48.78
CA ALA A 306 -19.73 22.40 49.39
C ALA A 306 -20.91 21.72 48.63
N VAL A 307 -22.06 21.50 49.27
CA VAL A 307 -23.20 20.75 48.67
C VAL A 307 -24.35 21.68 48.25
N PRO A 308 -24.86 21.60 47.00
CA PRO A 308 -26.17 22.13 46.63
C PRO A 308 -27.31 21.18 47.02
N ALA A 309 -28.39 21.73 47.57
CA ALA A 309 -29.60 20.99 47.97
C ALA A 309 -30.57 20.76 46.78
N PRO A 310 -31.58 19.88 46.88
CA PRO A 310 -32.30 19.35 45.71
C PRO A 310 -33.41 20.28 45.17
N GLN A 311 -33.81 20.03 43.92
CA GLN A 311 -35.06 20.56 43.34
C GLN A 311 -36.13 19.45 43.25
N ALA A 312 -37.39 19.88 43.27
CA ALA A 312 -38.59 19.03 43.36
C ALA A 312 -39.02 18.44 42.00
N PRO A 313 -39.87 17.39 41.96
CA PRO A 313 -40.09 16.60 40.75
C PRO A 313 -41.04 17.26 39.74
N ALA A 314 -40.80 17.00 38.45
CA ALA A 314 -41.75 17.26 37.38
C ALA A 314 -42.81 16.14 37.29
N ALA A 315 -43.98 16.47 36.72
CA ALA A 315 -45.15 15.60 36.66
C ALA A 315 -44.99 14.40 35.70
N PRO A 316 -45.71 13.28 35.92
CA PRO A 316 -45.62 12.09 35.07
C PRO A 316 -46.20 12.32 33.66
N SER A 317 -45.54 11.76 32.65
CA SER A 317 -46.07 11.64 31.30
C SER A 317 -47.24 10.63 31.26
N PRO A 318 -48.24 10.81 30.37
CA PRO A 318 -49.37 9.89 30.25
C PRO A 318 -48.94 8.50 29.75
N PRO A 319 -49.67 7.43 30.07
CA PRO A 319 -49.34 6.07 29.65
C PRO A 319 -49.43 5.92 28.13
N ILE A 320 -48.42 5.31 27.53
CA ILE A 320 -48.44 4.91 26.11
C ILE A 320 -49.46 3.78 25.94
N VAL A 321 -50.44 4.00 25.06
CA VAL A 321 -51.45 2.99 24.72
C VAL A 321 -50.80 1.88 23.90
N ILE A 322 -50.82 0.66 24.43
CA ILE A 322 -50.34 -0.53 23.73
C ILE A 322 -51.34 -0.87 22.60
N PRO A 323 -50.92 -0.92 21.32
CA PRO A 323 -51.78 -1.39 20.25
C PRO A 323 -52.06 -2.89 20.40
N VAL A 324 -53.34 -3.27 20.27
CA VAL A 324 -53.79 -4.68 20.37
C VAL A 324 -53.24 -5.48 19.17
N PRO A 325 -52.78 -6.74 19.36
CA PRO A 325 -52.31 -7.57 18.25
C PRO A 325 -53.40 -7.80 17.19
N VAL A 326 -53.06 -7.55 15.92
CA VAL A 326 -53.90 -7.91 14.78
C VAL A 326 -53.81 -9.44 14.57
N PRO A 327 -54.93 -10.16 14.39
CA PRO A 327 -54.89 -11.61 14.23
C PRO A 327 -54.21 -12.02 12.92
N VAL A 328 -53.36 -13.05 13.00
CA VAL A 328 -52.64 -13.62 11.86
C VAL A 328 -53.62 -14.35 10.92
N PRO A 329 -53.60 -14.10 9.60
CA PRO A 329 -54.42 -14.86 8.65
C PRO A 329 -53.94 -16.32 8.53
N ALA A 330 -54.88 -17.24 8.35
CA ALA A 330 -54.60 -18.67 8.21
C ALA A 330 -53.76 -18.98 6.96
N PRO A 331 -52.94 -20.06 6.97
CA PRO A 331 -52.10 -20.43 5.84
C PRO A 331 -52.93 -20.79 4.59
N ILE A 332 -52.53 -20.23 3.45
CA ILE A 332 -53.10 -20.55 2.14
C ILE A 332 -52.65 -21.96 1.74
N PRO A 333 -53.54 -22.86 1.28
CA PRO A 333 -53.15 -24.19 0.83
C PRO A 333 -52.24 -24.12 -0.41
N ALA A 334 -51.21 -24.97 -0.46
CA ALA A 334 -50.24 -24.99 -1.54
C ALA A 334 -50.89 -25.32 -2.90
N ALA A 335 -50.48 -24.59 -3.95
CA ALA A 335 -50.86 -24.88 -5.32
C ALA A 335 -50.22 -26.19 -5.82
N PRO A 336 -50.88 -26.96 -6.70
CA PRO A 336 -50.32 -28.19 -7.24
C PRO A 336 -49.08 -27.93 -8.11
N ILE A 337 -48.10 -28.82 -8.00
CA ILE A 337 -46.81 -28.75 -8.72
C ILE A 337 -47.04 -28.86 -10.24
N PRO A 338 -46.56 -27.92 -11.07
CA PRO A 338 -46.59 -28.05 -12.52
C PRO A 338 -45.72 -29.22 -13.00
N VAL A 339 -46.24 -29.98 -13.97
CA VAL A 339 -45.46 -31.04 -14.65
C VAL A 339 -44.30 -30.39 -15.43
N PRO A 340 -43.06 -30.91 -15.34
CA PRO A 340 -41.92 -30.31 -16.01
C PRO A 340 -42.07 -30.35 -17.54
N ILE A 341 -42.02 -29.18 -18.16
CA ILE A 341 -41.93 -29.03 -19.62
C ILE A 341 -40.47 -29.35 -20.03
N PRO A 342 -40.24 -30.16 -21.08
CA PRO A 342 -38.88 -30.37 -21.60
C PRO A 342 -38.24 -29.05 -22.00
N ALA A 343 -37.01 -28.80 -21.56
CA ALA A 343 -36.29 -27.58 -21.91
C ALA A 343 -36.06 -27.50 -23.44
N PRO A 344 -36.19 -26.31 -24.06
CA PRO A 344 -35.74 -26.12 -25.43
C PRO A 344 -34.23 -26.38 -25.52
N ALA A 345 -33.76 -26.84 -26.68
CA ALA A 345 -32.35 -27.08 -26.92
C ALA A 345 -31.52 -25.82 -26.63
N PRO A 346 -30.29 -25.94 -26.08
CA PRO A 346 -29.50 -24.78 -25.69
C PRO A 346 -29.24 -23.89 -26.89
N ALA A 347 -29.68 -22.63 -26.81
CA ALA A 347 -29.22 -21.59 -27.71
C ALA A 347 -27.69 -21.52 -27.63
N ALA A 348 -27.02 -21.35 -28.76
CA ALA A 348 -25.57 -21.15 -28.77
C ALA A 348 -25.21 -19.97 -27.85
N PRO A 349 -24.15 -20.09 -27.03
CA PRO A 349 -23.80 -19.04 -26.09
C PRO A 349 -23.58 -17.73 -26.86
N ALA A 350 -24.24 -16.66 -26.42
CA ALA A 350 -23.92 -15.32 -26.89
C ALA A 350 -22.43 -15.07 -26.63
N PRO A 351 -21.69 -14.42 -27.56
CA PRO A 351 -20.29 -14.11 -27.32
C PRO A 351 -20.20 -13.30 -26.03
N ALA A 352 -19.36 -13.76 -25.10
CA ALA A 352 -19.22 -13.11 -23.81
C ALA A 352 -18.88 -11.63 -24.02
N ALA A 353 -19.60 -10.75 -23.33
CA ALA A 353 -19.15 -9.37 -23.21
C ALA A 353 -17.72 -9.39 -22.66
N PRO A 354 -16.74 -8.73 -23.31
CA PRO A 354 -15.39 -8.71 -22.77
C PRO A 354 -15.45 -8.08 -21.38
N ALA A 355 -14.88 -8.77 -20.38
CA ALA A 355 -14.67 -8.15 -19.08
C ALA A 355 -13.91 -6.82 -19.31
N PRO A 356 -14.24 -5.74 -18.56
CA PRO A 356 -13.53 -4.48 -18.69
C PRO A 356 -12.04 -4.76 -18.43
N GLN A 357 -11.25 -4.70 -19.50
CA GLN A 357 -9.84 -5.08 -19.45
C GLN A 357 -9.14 -4.11 -18.50
N GLN A 358 -8.61 -4.64 -17.39
CA GLN A 358 -7.43 -4.01 -16.80
C GLN A 358 -6.44 -3.78 -17.95
N ALA A 359 -5.91 -2.56 -18.07
CA ALA A 359 -4.87 -2.30 -19.04
C ALA A 359 -3.76 -3.36 -18.84
N PRO A 360 -3.30 -4.06 -19.90
CA PRO A 360 -2.31 -5.12 -19.75
C PRO A 360 -1.16 -4.62 -18.90
N LEU A 361 -0.84 -5.35 -17.81
CA LEU A 361 0.15 -4.94 -16.82
C LEU A 361 1.39 -4.41 -17.54
N ALA A 362 1.61 -3.10 -17.43
CA ALA A 362 2.66 -2.44 -18.19
C ALA A 362 4.00 -3.10 -17.84
N PRO A 363 4.94 -3.27 -18.80
CA PRO A 363 6.25 -3.83 -18.52
C PRO A 363 6.86 -3.06 -17.35
N ALA A 364 7.08 -3.78 -16.24
CA ALA A 364 6.87 -3.23 -14.90
C ALA A 364 7.68 -1.95 -14.58
N ALA A 365 7.17 -1.14 -13.66
CA ALA A 365 7.88 0.04 -13.16
C ALA A 365 9.30 -0.31 -12.65
N PRO A 366 10.29 0.61 -12.74
CA PRO A 366 11.56 0.44 -12.06
C PRO A 366 11.31 0.50 -10.54
N ALA A 367 11.83 -0.46 -9.78
CA ALA A 367 11.34 -0.73 -8.44
C ALA A 367 11.47 0.45 -7.46
N ILE A 368 10.40 0.67 -6.70
CA ILE A 368 10.25 1.75 -5.73
C ILE A 368 10.29 1.18 -4.31
N ASP A 369 11.15 1.76 -3.47
CA ASP A 369 11.11 1.49 -2.04
C ASP A 369 10.14 2.43 -1.34
N TYR A 370 9.12 1.83 -0.74
CA TYR A 370 8.06 2.49 0.01
C TYR A 370 8.31 2.53 1.53
N GLY A 371 9.45 2.01 2.03
CA GLY A 371 9.81 1.94 3.46
C GLY A 371 9.54 3.24 4.21
N GLY A 372 8.69 3.15 5.24
CA GLY A 372 8.03 4.30 5.89
C GLY A 372 6.49 4.31 5.79
N ILE A 373 5.86 3.25 5.26
CA ILE A 373 4.39 3.13 5.09
C ILE A 373 3.88 1.79 5.66
N ASP A 374 2.85 1.84 6.50
CA ASP A 374 2.13 0.65 6.96
C ASP A 374 1.00 0.30 5.98
N PHE A 375 1.32 -0.50 4.96
CA PHE A 375 0.32 -0.97 3.99
C PHE A 375 -0.74 -1.90 4.59
N SER A 376 -0.63 -2.40 5.83
CA SER A 376 -1.74 -3.13 6.46
C SER A 376 -2.97 -2.22 6.65
N THR A 377 -2.72 -0.94 6.94
CA THR A 377 -3.73 0.13 7.07
C THR A 377 -4.22 0.71 5.75
N LEU A 378 -3.76 0.17 4.60
CA LEU A 378 -4.15 0.68 3.28
C LEU A 378 -5.64 0.46 3.02
N GLU A 379 -6.36 1.54 2.70
CA GLU A 379 -7.81 1.54 2.44
C GLU A 379 -8.16 2.45 1.25
N LEU A 380 -9.16 2.08 0.45
CA LEU A 380 -9.68 2.92 -0.65
C LEU A 380 -10.48 4.09 -0.08
N ARG A 381 -9.96 5.33 -0.17
CA ARG A 381 -10.56 6.51 0.48
C ARG A 381 -10.98 7.66 -0.44
N TYR A 382 -10.75 7.55 -1.76
CA TYR A 382 -11.22 8.51 -2.76
C TYR A 382 -11.51 7.82 -4.10
N VAL A 383 -12.58 8.23 -4.80
CA VAL A 383 -12.95 7.73 -6.15
C VAL A 383 -13.64 8.82 -6.97
N THR A 384 -13.64 8.70 -8.31
CA THR A 384 -14.35 9.62 -9.24
C THR A 384 -15.22 8.90 -10.26
N ASP A 385 -16.33 9.50 -10.71
CA ASP A 385 -17.12 8.96 -11.84
C ASP A 385 -16.59 9.46 -13.19
N THR A 386 -16.13 10.71 -13.25
CA THR A 386 -15.48 11.28 -14.44
C THR A 386 -14.23 12.08 -14.07
N VAL A 387 -13.26 12.09 -14.99
CA VAL A 387 -12.10 13.00 -14.97
C VAL A 387 -12.15 13.83 -16.24
N ALA A 388 -12.06 15.16 -16.12
CA ALA A 388 -12.22 16.10 -17.24
C ALA A 388 -13.50 15.89 -18.10
N GLY A 389 -14.58 15.38 -17.50
CA GLY A 389 -15.82 15.04 -18.21
C GLY A 389 -15.75 13.78 -19.09
N LYS A 390 -14.75 12.92 -18.88
CA LYS A 390 -14.60 11.60 -19.51
C LYS A 390 -14.85 10.50 -18.48
N PRO A 391 -15.52 9.38 -18.85
CA PRO A 391 -15.64 8.19 -18.01
C PRO A 391 -14.27 7.73 -17.48
N ALA A 392 -14.03 7.93 -16.19
CA ALA A 392 -12.78 7.59 -15.54
C ALA A 392 -12.90 7.63 -14.01
N MET A 393 -12.42 6.56 -13.39
CA MET A 393 -12.21 6.45 -11.95
C MET A 393 -10.75 6.75 -11.68
N GLN A 394 -10.42 8.02 -11.44
CA GLN A 394 -9.30 8.30 -10.55
C GLN A 394 -9.69 7.80 -9.15
N TYR A 395 -8.76 7.14 -8.47
CA TYR A 395 -8.98 6.62 -7.14
C TYR A 395 -7.73 6.81 -6.29
N ALA A 396 -7.89 6.99 -4.98
CA ALA A 396 -6.76 7.09 -4.06
C ALA A 396 -6.94 6.19 -2.84
N PHE A 397 -5.89 5.45 -2.54
CA PHE A 397 -5.72 4.79 -1.26
C PHE A 397 -5.15 5.76 -0.23
N ARG A 398 -5.48 5.52 1.04
CA ARG A 398 -4.85 6.12 2.20
C ARG A 398 -4.22 5.01 3.04
N ALA A 399 -3.00 5.22 3.52
CA ALA A 399 -2.32 4.33 4.48
C ALA A 399 -1.62 5.18 5.54
N SER A 400 -1.39 4.61 6.74
CA SER A 400 -0.57 5.23 7.77
C SER A 400 0.92 5.17 7.45
N THR A 401 1.70 6.10 7.98
CA THR A 401 3.16 6.11 7.90
C THR A 401 3.78 5.38 9.11
N THR A 402 5.01 4.88 8.93
CA THR A 402 5.87 4.33 9.99
C THR A 402 7.11 5.19 10.16
N SER A 403 8.03 4.81 11.06
CA SER A 403 9.40 5.32 10.92
C SER A 403 10.00 4.85 9.60
N ASP A 404 10.77 5.74 8.94
CA ASP A 404 11.26 5.52 7.57
C ASP A 404 12.10 4.25 7.42
N ASP A 405 12.74 3.80 8.49
CA ASP A 405 13.64 2.64 8.55
C ASP A 405 12.90 1.28 8.61
N VAL A 406 11.59 1.28 8.88
CA VAL A 406 10.73 0.09 8.76
C VAL A 406 10.43 -0.16 7.28
N PRO A 407 10.82 -1.32 6.71
CA PRO A 407 10.48 -1.66 5.33
C PRO A 407 8.97 -1.93 5.19
N SER A 408 8.41 -1.55 4.05
CA SER A 408 6.97 -1.60 3.79
C SER A 408 6.60 -2.79 2.91
N TYR A 409 5.60 -3.57 3.32
CA TYR A 409 5.24 -4.84 2.70
C TYR A 409 3.77 -4.95 2.31
N GLY A 410 3.44 -5.67 1.24
CA GLY A 410 2.05 -6.05 0.91
C GLY A 410 1.20 -4.94 0.29
N GLY A 411 1.78 -3.81 -0.12
CA GLY A 411 1.07 -2.70 -0.75
C GLY A 411 0.28 -3.13 -1.99
N LYS A 412 0.89 -3.98 -2.84
CA LYS A 412 0.25 -4.56 -4.02
C LYS A 412 -0.91 -5.50 -3.65
N ARG A 413 -0.68 -6.51 -2.80
CA ARG A 413 -1.75 -7.39 -2.26
C ARG A 413 -2.94 -6.59 -1.76
N ASN A 414 -2.70 -5.57 -0.94
CA ASN A 414 -3.76 -4.87 -0.22
C ASN A 414 -4.52 -3.90 -1.14
N ALA A 415 -3.83 -3.23 -2.08
CA ALA A 415 -4.47 -2.45 -3.14
C ALA A 415 -5.34 -3.34 -4.06
N GLN A 416 -4.82 -4.50 -4.45
CA GLN A 416 -5.55 -5.47 -5.28
C GLN A 416 -6.82 -5.96 -4.57
N MET A 417 -6.71 -6.41 -3.31
CA MET A 417 -7.85 -6.80 -2.47
C MET A 417 -8.91 -5.70 -2.38
N ALA A 418 -8.50 -4.44 -2.21
CA ALA A 418 -9.44 -3.32 -2.14
C ALA A 418 -10.20 -3.12 -3.47
N MET A 419 -9.53 -3.24 -4.62
CA MET A 419 -10.17 -3.10 -5.93
C MET A 419 -11.02 -4.31 -6.30
N ASP A 420 -10.57 -5.53 -6.01
CA ASP A 420 -11.34 -6.75 -6.26
C ASP A 420 -12.60 -6.80 -5.39
N ALA A 421 -12.50 -6.41 -4.12
CA ALA A 421 -13.67 -6.22 -3.26
C ALA A 421 -14.62 -5.16 -3.84
N PHE A 422 -14.11 -4.01 -4.29
CA PHE A 422 -14.91 -2.96 -4.94
C PHE A 422 -15.71 -3.50 -6.14
N TYR A 423 -15.09 -4.31 -7.01
CA TYR A 423 -15.81 -4.94 -8.12
C TYR A 423 -16.81 -6.01 -7.67
N VAL A 424 -16.49 -6.85 -6.67
CA VAL A 424 -17.42 -7.83 -6.11
C VAL A 424 -18.66 -7.15 -5.49
N TRP A 425 -18.48 -6.03 -4.78
CA TRP A 425 -19.57 -5.23 -4.20
C TRP A 425 -20.46 -4.54 -5.27
N MET A 426 -19.97 -4.38 -6.50
CA MET A 426 -20.79 -3.96 -7.65
C MET A 426 -21.43 -5.17 -8.34
N ALA A 427 -20.70 -6.25 -8.58
CA ALA A 427 -21.17 -7.40 -9.36
C ALA A 427 -22.29 -8.20 -8.70
N LEU A 428 -22.27 -8.33 -7.37
CA LEU A 428 -23.28 -9.05 -6.61
C LEU A 428 -24.28 -8.11 -5.93
N SER A 429 -25.53 -8.53 -5.81
CA SER A 429 -26.61 -7.75 -5.20
C SER A 429 -26.44 -7.63 -3.67
N PRO A 430 -26.83 -6.51 -3.04
CA PRO A 430 -26.49 -6.26 -1.63
C PRO A 430 -27.05 -7.25 -0.61
N ASP A 431 -28.16 -7.92 -0.92
CA ASP A 431 -28.76 -8.98 -0.10
C ASP A 431 -27.85 -10.21 0.12
N LYS A 432 -26.76 -10.32 -0.64
CA LYS A 432 -25.74 -11.38 -0.53
C LYS A 432 -24.60 -11.06 0.43
N PHE A 433 -24.47 -9.81 0.90
CA PHE A 433 -23.30 -9.33 1.63
C PHE A 433 -23.34 -9.66 3.13
N TRP A 434 -23.56 -10.93 3.46
CA TRP A 434 -23.56 -11.43 4.83
C TRP A 434 -22.85 -12.78 4.94
N VAL A 435 -22.45 -13.09 6.17
CA VAL A 435 -21.87 -14.38 6.57
C VAL A 435 -22.48 -14.83 7.90
N ASN A 436 -22.43 -16.13 8.20
CA ASN A 436 -23.11 -16.69 9.36
C ASN A 436 -22.39 -17.92 9.95
N LEU A 437 -21.79 -17.74 11.11
CA LEU A 437 -21.31 -18.79 12.00
C LEU A 437 -22.40 -19.13 13.04
N ASN A 438 -23.47 -19.81 12.59
CA ASN A 438 -24.46 -20.44 13.48
C ASN A 438 -24.27 -21.98 13.50
N PRO A 439 -23.91 -22.61 14.63
CA PRO A 439 -23.68 -24.06 14.70
C PRO A 439 -24.88 -24.93 14.26
N THR A 440 -26.10 -24.38 14.30
CA THR A 440 -27.33 -25.08 13.88
C THR A 440 -27.76 -24.81 12.44
N GLU A 441 -27.00 -24.00 11.67
CA GLU A 441 -27.30 -23.69 10.26
C GLU A 441 -26.10 -24.02 9.34
N PRO A 442 -25.62 -25.27 9.31
CA PRO A 442 -24.39 -25.66 8.58
C PRO A 442 -24.44 -25.44 7.06
N ASP A 443 -25.64 -25.31 6.49
CA ASP A 443 -25.88 -25.10 5.06
C ASP A 443 -26.08 -23.60 4.70
N ARG A 444 -26.05 -22.70 5.70
CA ARG A 444 -26.30 -21.26 5.54
C ARG A 444 -25.13 -20.45 6.10
N ILE A 445 -23.94 -20.66 5.54
CA ILE A 445 -22.70 -20.01 5.97
C ILE A 445 -22.49 -18.66 5.25
N ILE A 446 -22.74 -18.61 3.93
CA ILE A 446 -22.47 -17.48 3.03
C ILE A 446 -23.22 -17.70 1.70
N ASP A 447 -23.48 -16.65 0.91
CA ASP A 447 -24.00 -16.79 -0.47
C ASP A 447 -23.01 -17.56 -1.37
N GLN A 448 -23.53 -18.33 -2.33
CA GLN A 448 -22.71 -19.23 -3.18
C GLN A 448 -21.72 -18.49 -4.09
N GLU A 449 -22.06 -17.29 -4.59
CA GLU A 449 -21.15 -16.51 -5.43
C GLU A 449 -20.23 -15.64 -4.60
N PHE A 450 -20.76 -14.97 -3.56
CA PHE A 450 -19.95 -14.19 -2.63
C PHE A 450 -18.90 -15.07 -1.93
N GLY A 451 -19.26 -16.31 -1.60
CA GLY A 451 -18.39 -17.33 -1.03
C GLY A 451 -17.26 -17.85 -1.92
N LYS A 452 -17.16 -17.42 -3.18
CA LYS A 452 -15.98 -17.68 -4.04
C LYS A 452 -14.93 -16.57 -3.94
N THR A 453 -15.25 -15.44 -3.30
CA THR A 453 -14.46 -14.20 -3.36
C THR A 453 -13.66 -13.97 -2.08
N GLN A 454 -12.56 -13.21 -2.19
CA GLN A 454 -11.76 -12.81 -1.03
C GLN A 454 -12.54 -11.90 -0.06
N ALA A 455 -13.48 -11.10 -0.55
CA ALA A 455 -14.37 -10.31 0.31
C ALA A 455 -15.25 -11.22 1.20
N GLY A 456 -15.78 -12.31 0.63
CA GLY A 456 -16.50 -13.33 1.40
C GLY A 456 -15.64 -14.04 2.45
N GLN A 457 -14.39 -14.35 2.11
CA GLN A 457 -13.40 -14.91 3.04
C GLN A 457 -13.13 -13.98 4.22
N VAL A 458 -12.84 -12.71 3.94
CA VAL A 458 -12.52 -11.69 4.94
C VAL A 458 -13.67 -11.47 5.92
N LEU A 459 -14.93 -11.44 5.46
CA LEU A 459 -16.07 -11.32 6.37
C LEU A 459 -16.21 -12.55 7.29
N LEU A 460 -16.05 -13.78 6.76
CA LEU A 460 -16.25 -15.00 7.55
C LEU A 460 -15.13 -15.24 8.58
N GLU A 461 -13.87 -14.95 8.23
CA GLU A 461 -12.75 -14.99 9.18
C GLU A 461 -12.89 -13.92 10.28
N ALA A 462 -13.31 -12.70 9.93
CA ALA A 462 -13.54 -11.64 10.91
C ALA A 462 -14.69 -11.96 11.90
N ASP A 463 -15.71 -12.69 11.46
CA ASP A 463 -16.79 -13.16 12.33
C ASP A 463 -16.33 -14.24 13.33
N LEU A 464 -15.33 -15.05 12.95
CA LEU A 464 -14.66 -15.97 13.87
C LEU A 464 -13.78 -15.18 14.85
N GLU A 465 -12.94 -14.27 14.34
CA GLU A 465 -12.00 -13.49 15.16
C GLU A 465 -12.73 -12.63 16.20
N MET A 466 -13.84 -11.97 15.85
CA MET A 466 -14.70 -11.26 16.81
C MET A 466 -15.09 -12.13 18.02
N LYS A 467 -15.41 -13.40 17.79
CA LYS A 467 -15.81 -14.35 18.86
C LYS A 467 -14.62 -14.84 19.66
N GLU A 468 -13.42 -14.88 19.07
CA GLU A 468 -12.18 -15.16 19.78
C GLU A 468 -11.74 -13.96 20.63
N VAL A 469 -11.65 -12.76 20.06
CA VAL A 469 -11.47 -11.46 20.75
C VAL A 469 -12.40 -11.31 21.94
N SER A 470 -13.70 -11.52 21.73
CA SER A 470 -14.68 -11.43 22.82
C SER A 470 -14.41 -12.44 23.93
N GLY A 471 -13.95 -13.64 23.59
CA GLY A 471 -13.47 -14.63 24.56
C GLY A 471 -12.21 -14.19 25.30
N ARG A 472 -11.23 -13.59 24.60
CA ARG A 472 -9.98 -13.06 25.18
C ARG A 472 -10.28 -11.94 26.21
N LEU A 473 -11.16 -11.00 25.88
CA LEU A 473 -11.52 -9.85 26.71
C LEU A 473 -12.28 -10.19 28.00
N GLN A 474 -12.89 -11.38 28.08
CA GLN A 474 -13.60 -11.86 29.27
C GLN A 474 -12.66 -12.49 30.32
N ARG A 475 -11.39 -12.76 30.01
CA ARG A 475 -10.50 -13.54 30.88
C ARG A 475 -10.08 -12.80 32.15
N ASP A 476 -10.07 -13.51 33.26
CA ASP A 476 -9.64 -13.04 34.59
C ASP A 476 -8.15 -12.66 34.66
N ASP A 477 -7.32 -13.18 33.76
CA ASP A 477 -5.93 -12.74 33.56
C ASP A 477 -5.78 -11.38 32.86
N THR A 478 -6.89 -10.79 32.36
CA THR A 478 -6.91 -9.43 31.80
C THR A 478 -7.51 -8.42 32.79
N PRO A 479 -7.05 -7.15 32.80
CA PRO A 479 -7.64 -6.12 33.66
C PRO A 479 -9.12 -5.82 33.38
N LEU A 480 -9.62 -6.08 32.16
CA LEU A 480 -11.03 -5.92 31.80
C LEU A 480 -11.86 -7.10 32.28
N GLY A 481 -11.47 -8.32 31.90
CA GLY A 481 -12.17 -9.54 32.27
C GLY A 481 -12.21 -9.76 33.78
N LYS A 482 -11.14 -9.42 34.52
CA LYS A 482 -11.15 -9.35 35.99
C LYS A 482 -12.26 -8.45 36.53
N ARG A 483 -12.42 -7.22 36.02
CA ARG A 483 -13.47 -6.28 36.47
C ARG A 483 -14.87 -6.77 36.09
N PHE A 484 -15.01 -7.43 34.94
CA PHE A 484 -16.26 -8.06 34.52
C PHE A 484 -16.62 -9.23 35.46
N GLU A 485 -15.65 -10.12 35.73
CA GLU A 485 -15.75 -11.25 36.65
C GLU A 485 -16.12 -10.79 38.08
N ASP A 486 -15.51 -9.72 38.59
CA ASP A 486 -15.84 -9.10 39.89
C ASP A 486 -17.25 -8.45 39.92
N ALA A 487 -17.80 -8.04 38.78
CA ALA A 487 -19.12 -7.40 38.68
C ALA A 487 -20.29 -8.40 38.53
N LEU A 488 -20.02 -9.62 38.04
CA LEU A 488 -21.02 -10.66 37.85
C LEU A 488 -21.64 -11.14 39.17
N ARG A 489 -22.96 -11.33 39.15
CA ARG A 489 -23.79 -11.71 40.31
C ARG A 489 -24.24 -13.17 40.24
N GLY A 490 -24.65 -13.72 41.38
CA GLY A 490 -25.04 -15.13 41.52
C GLY A 490 -23.85 -16.06 41.76
N THR A 491 -24.09 -17.20 42.41
CA THR A 491 -23.03 -18.17 42.78
C THR A 491 -22.29 -18.70 41.55
N ASP A 492 -23.03 -18.95 40.47
CA ASP A 492 -22.54 -19.51 39.21
C ASP A 492 -22.09 -18.45 38.19
N LYS A 493 -22.20 -17.15 38.54
CA LYS A 493 -21.86 -15.98 37.70
C LYS A 493 -22.44 -16.01 36.28
N CYS A 494 -23.53 -16.74 36.07
CA CYS A 494 -23.96 -17.18 34.75
C CYS A 494 -24.60 -16.04 33.94
N PHE A 495 -24.41 -16.05 32.63
CA PHE A 495 -25.20 -15.26 31.68
C PHE A 495 -25.42 -16.06 30.40
N LEU A 496 -26.51 -15.75 29.69
CA LEU A 496 -26.79 -16.36 28.40
C LEU A 496 -26.02 -15.62 27.31
N GLY A 497 -25.10 -16.34 26.67
CA GLY A 497 -24.46 -15.91 25.43
C GLY A 497 -25.49 -15.89 24.30
N ARG A 498 -25.29 -14.96 23.36
CA ARG A 498 -26.33 -14.50 22.41
C ARG A 498 -25.73 -14.25 21.03
N ARG A 499 -26.60 -14.17 20.01
CA ARG A 499 -26.27 -13.77 18.64
C ARG A 499 -25.51 -12.45 18.66
N GLN A 500 -24.40 -12.40 17.93
CA GLN A 500 -23.51 -11.24 17.78
C GLN A 500 -23.13 -11.10 16.31
N TRP A 501 -23.25 -9.90 15.76
CA TRP A 501 -22.79 -9.65 14.39
C TRP A 501 -22.14 -8.28 14.24
N ILE A 502 -21.13 -8.22 13.36
CA ILE A 502 -20.52 -6.95 12.93
C ILE A 502 -21.45 -6.33 11.88
N GLU A 503 -21.73 -5.03 11.98
CA GLU A 503 -22.41 -4.26 10.94
C GLU A 503 -21.79 -2.85 10.74
N PRO A 504 -21.98 -2.25 9.55
CA PRO A 504 -21.68 -0.86 9.25
C PRO A 504 -22.42 0.12 10.16
N THR A 505 -21.72 1.15 10.63
CA THR A 505 -22.36 2.40 11.05
C THR A 505 -22.27 3.43 9.91
N PRO A 506 -23.09 4.52 9.91
CA PRO A 506 -23.13 5.46 8.80
C PRO A 506 -21.74 6.03 8.44
N ALA A 507 -21.29 5.74 7.22
CA ALA A 507 -20.00 6.17 6.72
C ALA A 507 -20.01 7.69 6.51
N THR A 508 -18.96 8.37 6.98
CA THR A 508 -18.83 9.82 6.86
C THR A 508 -18.10 10.12 5.55
N VAL A 509 -18.74 10.87 4.65
CA VAL A 509 -18.27 11.09 3.28
C VAL A 509 -18.36 12.57 2.87
N ARG A 510 -17.87 12.89 1.67
CA ARG A 510 -18.12 14.14 0.95
C ARG A 510 -18.30 13.85 -0.54
N GLU A 511 -19.41 14.28 -1.14
CA GLU A 511 -19.70 14.16 -2.58
C GLU A 511 -19.49 15.49 -3.33
N ASP A 512 -18.34 15.66 -3.97
CA ASP A 512 -17.91 16.93 -4.57
C ASP A 512 -17.96 16.88 -6.11
N GLY A 513 -19.16 17.03 -6.66
CA GLY A 513 -19.41 16.77 -8.07
C GLY A 513 -19.25 15.28 -8.36
N ASP A 514 -18.51 14.92 -9.41
CA ASP A 514 -18.18 13.53 -9.76
C ASP A 514 -17.06 12.92 -8.88
N GLN A 515 -16.88 13.39 -7.64
CA GLN A 515 -15.88 12.89 -6.68
C GLN A 515 -16.53 12.41 -5.38
N LEU A 516 -16.01 11.33 -4.81
CA LEU A 516 -16.31 10.89 -3.44
C LEU A 516 -15.03 10.88 -2.60
N TYR A 517 -15.09 11.51 -1.43
CA TYR A 517 -14.09 11.34 -0.36
C TYR A 517 -14.71 10.51 0.78
N ILE A 518 -14.03 9.45 1.20
CA ILE A 518 -14.46 8.56 2.29
C ILE A 518 -13.66 8.94 3.55
N ILE A 519 -14.27 9.78 4.38
CA ILE A 519 -13.62 10.42 5.54
C ILE A 519 -13.51 9.41 6.68
N ASP A 520 -14.61 8.75 7.04
CA ASP A 520 -14.65 7.74 8.09
C ASP A 520 -15.58 6.57 7.74
N ALA A 521 -15.24 5.38 8.22
CA ALA A 521 -15.88 4.11 7.90
C ALA A 521 -15.98 3.23 9.17
N PRO A 522 -16.79 3.60 10.17
CA PRO A 522 -16.80 2.91 11.46
C PRO A 522 -17.70 1.68 11.44
N LEU A 523 -17.22 0.60 12.06
CA LEU A 523 -17.95 -0.65 12.27
C LEU A 523 -18.47 -0.76 13.71
N THR A 524 -19.54 -1.53 13.93
CA THR A 524 -20.07 -1.82 15.27
C THR A 524 -20.46 -3.29 15.40
N VAL A 525 -20.74 -3.73 16.63
CA VAL A 525 -21.25 -5.08 16.94
C VAL A 525 -22.61 -4.95 17.59
N LYS A 526 -23.59 -5.68 17.07
CA LYS A 526 -24.89 -5.85 17.72
C LYS A 526 -24.91 -7.10 18.58
N VAL A 527 -25.79 -7.08 19.59
CA VAL A 527 -26.15 -8.26 20.38
C VAL A 527 -27.65 -8.48 20.26
N GLY A 528 -28.04 -9.67 19.84
CA GLY A 528 -29.44 -10.07 19.76
C GLY A 528 -30.11 -10.15 21.13
N LEU A 529 -31.30 -9.55 21.24
CA LEU A 529 -32.01 -9.38 22.52
C LEU A 529 -33.20 -10.34 22.69
N GLU A 530 -33.63 -11.03 21.64
CA GLU A 530 -34.76 -11.96 21.70
C GLU A 530 -34.36 -13.31 22.33
N ASN A 531 -35.31 -14.19 22.62
CA ASN A 531 -35.00 -15.54 23.08
C ASN A 531 -34.50 -16.46 21.95
N SER A 532 -34.88 -16.15 20.71
CA SER A 532 -34.35 -16.70 19.45
C SER A 532 -32.85 -16.46 19.28
N ASP A 533 -32.32 -15.36 19.82
CA ASP A 533 -30.90 -15.02 19.76
C ASP A 533 -30.04 -15.78 20.79
N ILE A 534 -30.63 -16.48 21.77
CA ILE A 534 -29.87 -17.23 22.78
C ILE A 534 -29.07 -18.35 22.10
N SER A 535 -27.81 -18.53 22.50
CA SER A 535 -26.94 -19.54 21.90
C SER A 535 -27.45 -20.96 22.09
N PRO A 536 -27.39 -21.81 21.04
CA PRO A 536 -27.73 -23.23 21.13
C PRO A 536 -27.07 -23.95 22.31
N ASN A 537 -27.86 -24.75 23.04
CA ASN A 537 -27.39 -25.56 24.18
C ASN A 537 -26.70 -24.73 25.28
N GLN A 538 -27.22 -23.54 25.59
CA GLN A 538 -26.81 -22.73 26.75
C GLN A 538 -28.00 -22.39 27.66
N SER A 539 -27.87 -22.71 28.95
CA SER A 539 -28.81 -22.40 30.02
C SER A 539 -28.07 -21.77 31.21
N CYS A 540 -28.83 -21.26 32.20
CA CYS A 540 -28.33 -20.80 33.50
C CYS A 540 -29.16 -21.44 34.63
N ASP A 541 -29.31 -22.76 34.57
CA ASP A 541 -30.19 -23.51 35.47
C ASP A 541 -29.73 -23.38 36.93
N GLY A 542 -30.67 -23.04 37.82
CA GLY A 542 -30.40 -22.76 39.23
C GLY A 542 -30.13 -21.29 39.56
N GLN A 543 -29.88 -20.42 38.57
CA GLN A 543 -29.71 -18.98 38.79
C GLN A 543 -31.01 -18.20 38.54
N ASP A 544 -31.24 -17.14 39.32
CA ASP A 544 -32.36 -16.21 39.12
C ASP A 544 -32.32 -15.60 37.70
N PRO A 545 -33.44 -15.64 36.93
CA PRO A 545 -33.51 -15.03 35.59
C PRO A 545 -33.18 -13.53 35.56
N ALA A 546 -33.51 -12.77 36.61
CA ALA A 546 -33.18 -11.34 36.70
C ALA A 546 -31.67 -11.12 36.92
N ILE A 547 -31.01 -11.97 37.71
CA ILE A 547 -29.53 -11.98 37.82
C ILE A 547 -28.91 -12.35 36.48
N THR A 548 -29.44 -13.36 35.80
CA THR A 548 -28.97 -13.82 34.48
C THR A 548 -29.09 -12.71 33.43
N ALA A 549 -30.19 -11.97 33.41
CA ALA A 549 -30.40 -10.81 32.55
C ALA A 549 -29.46 -9.64 32.91
N GLN A 550 -29.25 -9.37 34.20
CA GLN A 550 -28.32 -8.33 34.66
C GLN A 550 -26.87 -8.64 34.25
N ASN A 551 -26.43 -9.88 34.42
CA ASN A 551 -25.10 -10.34 33.98
C ASN A 551 -24.95 -10.25 32.45
N GLY A 552 -26.01 -10.57 31.69
CA GLY A 552 -26.07 -10.35 30.24
C GLY A 552 -25.95 -8.86 29.85
N LYS A 553 -26.50 -7.94 30.65
CA LYS A 553 -26.31 -6.50 30.45
C LYS A 553 -24.87 -6.07 30.79
N LEU A 554 -24.26 -6.57 31.86
CA LEU A 554 -22.85 -6.28 32.18
C LEU A 554 -21.92 -6.68 31.03
N TYR A 555 -22.20 -7.79 30.34
CA TYR A 555 -21.45 -8.19 29.15
C TYR A 555 -21.59 -7.17 27.99
N GLN A 556 -22.80 -6.65 27.76
CA GLN A 556 -23.04 -5.60 26.76
C GLN A 556 -22.40 -4.26 27.16
N ASP A 557 -22.41 -3.91 28.45
CA ASP A 557 -21.88 -2.65 28.97
C ASP A 557 -20.34 -2.64 29.05
N MET A 558 -19.69 -3.80 29.25
CA MET A 558 -18.26 -3.88 29.57
C MET A 558 -17.41 -4.57 28.48
N ILE A 559 -17.91 -5.61 27.82
CA ILE A 559 -17.11 -6.40 26.85
C ILE A 559 -17.34 -5.91 25.43
N MET A 560 -18.59 -5.64 25.03
CA MET A 560 -18.90 -5.23 23.65
C MET A 560 -18.23 -3.92 23.20
N PRO A 561 -18.07 -2.87 24.03
CA PRO A 561 -17.34 -1.67 23.62
C PRO A 561 -15.87 -1.96 23.28
N ALA A 562 -15.23 -2.87 24.00
CA ALA A 562 -13.85 -3.28 23.74
C ALA A 562 -13.72 -4.19 22.49
N VAL A 563 -14.74 -5.01 22.18
CA VAL A 563 -14.79 -5.75 20.90
C VAL A 563 -14.99 -4.79 19.73
N VAL A 564 -15.83 -3.76 19.86
CA VAL A 564 -16.00 -2.71 18.86
C VAL A 564 -14.71 -1.90 18.69
N GLU A 565 -13.98 -1.60 19.77
CA GLU A 565 -12.67 -0.94 19.69
C GLU A 565 -11.66 -1.79 18.91
N ALA A 566 -11.56 -3.09 19.22
CA ALA A 566 -10.69 -4.03 18.51
C ALA A 566 -10.99 -4.08 17.00
N ILE A 567 -12.27 -4.24 16.61
CA ILE A 567 -12.69 -4.27 15.19
C ILE A 567 -12.28 -3.01 14.43
N ASN A 568 -12.31 -1.84 15.07
CA ASN A 568 -11.97 -0.57 14.43
C ASN A 568 -10.46 -0.22 14.48
N LYS A 569 -9.65 -0.89 15.31
CA LYS A 569 -8.23 -0.52 15.53
C LYS A 569 -7.23 -1.65 15.30
N ASP A 570 -7.52 -2.86 15.74
CA ASP A 570 -6.52 -3.92 15.83
C ASP A 570 -6.15 -4.46 14.43
N PRO A 571 -4.90 -4.91 14.21
CA PRO A 571 -4.43 -5.33 12.88
C PRO A 571 -5.20 -6.53 12.31
N GLU A 572 -5.69 -7.42 13.18
CA GLU A 572 -6.47 -8.62 12.81
C GLU A 572 -7.78 -8.30 12.07
N PHE A 573 -8.31 -7.07 12.18
CA PHE A 573 -9.47 -6.61 11.42
C PHE A 573 -9.12 -5.63 10.27
N ALA A 574 -7.84 -5.42 9.95
CA ALA A 574 -7.44 -4.46 8.91
C ALA A 574 -7.98 -4.84 7.51
N ASP A 575 -7.96 -6.13 7.17
CA ASP A 575 -8.52 -6.62 5.90
C ASP A 575 -10.06 -6.40 5.85
N LEU A 576 -10.78 -6.51 6.99
CA LEU A 576 -12.22 -6.21 7.07
C LEU A 576 -12.52 -4.73 6.82
N ARG A 577 -11.76 -3.82 7.46
CA ARG A 577 -11.90 -2.37 7.26
C ARG A 577 -11.60 -1.97 5.80
N ARG A 578 -10.60 -2.60 5.19
CA ARG A 578 -10.26 -2.41 3.77
C ARG A 578 -11.39 -2.80 2.83
N VAL A 579 -12.00 -3.98 3.00
CA VAL A 579 -13.14 -4.37 2.15
C VAL A 579 -14.40 -3.53 2.44
N TYR A 580 -14.58 -3.02 3.67
CA TYR A 580 -15.67 -2.07 3.98
C TYR A 580 -15.49 -0.71 3.29
N ALA A 581 -14.27 -0.16 3.27
CA ALA A 581 -13.97 1.06 2.52
C ALA A 581 -14.32 0.91 1.02
N SER A 582 -14.03 -0.25 0.43
CA SER A 582 -14.45 -0.59 -0.94
C SER A 582 -15.97 -0.75 -1.10
N ARG A 583 -16.69 -1.26 -0.08
CA ARG A 583 -18.16 -1.38 -0.07
C ARG A 583 -18.84 -0.01 -0.10
N ILE A 584 -18.24 1.00 0.55
CA ILE A 584 -18.68 2.40 0.53
C ILE A 584 -18.54 3.00 -0.87
N ALA A 585 -17.38 2.83 -1.52
CA ALA A 585 -17.20 3.29 -2.90
C ALA A 585 -18.21 2.64 -3.86
N ALA A 586 -18.41 1.32 -3.78
CA ALA A 586 -19.37 0.61 -4.63
C ALA A 586 -20.82 1.08 -4.44
N GLU A 587 -21.24 1.39 -3.20
CA GLU A 587 -22.57 1.96 -2.93
C GLU A 587 -22.80 3.29 -3.62
N TRP A 588 -21.78 4.14 -3.67
CA TRP A 588 -21.85 5.46 -4.28
C TRP A 588 -22.03 5.37 -5.80
N TYR A 589 -21.28 4.48 -6.48
CA TYR A 589 -21.53 4.20 -7.89
C TYR A 589 -22.91 3.58 -8.12
N ARG A 590 -23.35 2.64 -7.28
CA ARG A 590 -24.71 2.04 -7.38
C ARG A 590 -25.81 3.10 -7.29
N LYS A 591 -25.70 4.04 -6.36
CA LYS A 591 -26.61 5.19 -6.22
C LYS A 591 -26.57 6.08 -7.46
N ARG A 592 -25.38 6.51 -7.90
CA ARG A 592 -25.22 7.28 -9.15
C ARG A 592 -25.82 6.59 -10.37
N ASN A 593 -25.60 5.30 -10.51
CA ASN A 593 -26.01 4.51 -11.67
C ASN A 593 -27.54 4.43 -11.84
N ALA A 594 -28.30 4.62 -10.76
CA ALA A 594 -29.76 4.72 -10.82
C ALA A 594 -30.26 6.05 -11.41
N ASP A 595 -29.50 7.15 -11.23
CA ASP A 595 -29.82 8.49 -11.78
C ASP A 595 -29.17 8.75 -13.15
N LYS A 596 -27.93 8.28 -13.33
CA LYS A 596 -27.04 8.51 -14.48
C LYS A 596 -26.15 7.27 -14.67
N PRO A 597 -26.25 6.54 -15.80
CA PRO A 597 -25.36 5.41 -16.08
C PRO A 597 -23.88 5.79 -15.93
N THR A 598 -23.18 5.05 -15.07
CA THR A 598 -21.75 5.20 -14.77
C THR A 598 -20.93 4.30 -15.70
N GLN A 599 -19.60 4.43 -15.67
CA GLN A 599 -18.72 3.50 -16.40
C GLN A 599 -18.78 2.04 -15.92
N TYR A 600 -19.47 1.76 -14.82
CA TYR A 600 -19.65 0.43 -14.23
C TYR A 600 -21.08 -0.13 -14.38
N ALA A 601 -21.92 0.50 -15.21
CA ALA A 601 -23.31 0.07 -15.43
C ALA A 601 -23.44 -1.41 -15.83
N ASP A 602 -22.55 -1.93 -16.67
CA ASP A 602 -22.55 -3.34 -17.11
C ASP A 602 -21.99 -4.33 -16.07
N VAL A 603 -21.33 -3.83 -15.03
CA VAL A 603 -20.82 -4.63 -13.90
C VAL A 603 -21.87 -4.74 -12.80
N ILE A 604 -22.61 -3.66 -12.53
CA ILE A 604 -23.56 -3.54 -11.42
C ILE A 604 -24.67 -4.61 -11.53
N ASP A 605 -24.81 -5.42 -10.49
CA ASP A 605 -25.78 -6.54 -10.38
C ASP A 605 -25.68 -7.61 -11.49
N SER A 606 -24.56 -7.67 -12.21
CA SER A 606 -24.31 -8.66 -13.28
C SER A 606 -24.24 -10.12 -12.81
N GLY A 607 -24.07 -10.36 -11.50
CA GLY A 607 -23.92 -11.69 -10.90
C GLY A 607 -22.57 -12.36 -11.16
N ASN A 608 -21.72 -11.79 -12.01
CA ASN A 608 -20.49 -12.42 -12.48
C ASN A 608 -19.28 -12.01 -11.63
N VAL A 609 -18.79 -12.91 -10.78
CA VAL A 609 -17.57 -12.71 -9.98
C VAL A 609 -16.35 -13.50 -10.47
N ALA A 610 -16.40 -14.09 -11.67
CA ALA A 610 -15.39 -15.04 -12.14
C ALA A 610 -13.94 -14.52 -12.07
N ALA A 611 -13.75 -13.22 -12.37
CA ALA A 611 -12.45 -12.54 -12.36
C ALA A 611 -11.89 -12.28 -10.93
N TRP A 612 -12.70 -12.42 -9.89
CA TRP A 612 -12.36 -12.11 -8.48
C TRP A 612 -12.57 -13.31 -7.55
N THR A 613 -12.52 -14.52 -8.12
CA THR A 613 -12.57 -15.77 -7.36
C THR A 613 -11.19 -16.14 -6.80
N VAL A 614 -11.16 -16.69 -5.59
CA VAL A 614 -9.92 -17.14 -4.91
C VAL A 614 -10.09 -18.57 -4.38
N PRO A 615 -9.02 -19.38 -4.32
CA PRO A 615 -9.09 -20.75 -3.80
C PRO A 615 -9.18 -20.74 -2.27
N TRP A 616 -10.39 -20.83 -1.74
CA TRP A 616 -10.65 -21.01 -0.30
C TRP A 616 -11.95 -21.81 -0.08
N ASN A 617 -12.26 -22.15 1.17
CA ASN A 617 -13.41 -22.95 1.54
C ASN A 617 -14.08 -22.41 2.81
N SER A 618 -15.30 -21.88 2.68
CA SER A 618 -16.08 -21.34 3.80
C SER A 618 -16.41 -22.39 4.87
N ARG A 619 -16.44 -23.68 4.49
CA ARG A 619 -16.68 -24.77 5.43
C ARG A 619 -15.55 -24.94 6.45
N GLU A 620 -14.31 -24.67 6.09
CA GLU A 620 -13.15 -24.82 6.99
C GLU A 620 -13.17 -23.77 8.12
N VAL A 621 -13.61 -22.54 7.84
CA VAL A 621 -13.81 -21.50 8.87
C VAL A 621 -14.99 -21.87 9.78
N PHE A 622 -16.07 -22.39 9.19
CA PHE A 622 -17.22 -22.90 9.96
C PHE A 622 -16.84 -24.07 10.89
N ASP A 623 -16.07 -25.05 10.41
CA ASP A 623 -15.66 -26.19 11.23
C ASP A 623 -14.61 -25.81 12.29
N ARG A 624 -13.70 -24.86 12.00
CA ARG A 624 -12.85 -24.21 13.03
C ARG A 624 -13.68 -23.59 14.14
N TYR A 625 -14.73 -22.85 13.77
CA TYR A 625 -15.65 -22.22 14.72
C TYR A 625 -16.46 -23.25 15.51
N VAL A 626 -17.09 -24.25 14.87
CA VAL A 626 -17.86 -25.30 15.56
C VAL A 626 -16.96 -26.10 16.49
N TYR A 627 -15.70 -26.34 16.13
CA TYR A 627 -14.71 -26.92 17.04
C TYR A 627 -14.44 -26.02 18.26
N SER A 628 -14.17 -24.72 18.08
CA SER A 628 -13.93 -23.79 19.22
C SER A 628 -15.17 -23.50 20.08
N TYR A 629 -16.37 -23.73 19.53
CA TYR A 629 -17.67 -23.63 20.21
C TYR A 629 -17.96 -24.86 21.09
N THR A 630 -17.66 -26.05 20.57
CA THR A 630 -17.86 -27.34 21.26
C THR A 630 -16.75 -27.64 22.27
N HIS A 631 -15.49 -27.39 21.91
CA HIS A 631 -14.29 -27.64 22.72
C HIS A 631 -13.79 -26.35 23.40
N ALA A 632 -14.72 -25.52 23.90
CA ALA A 632 -14.41 -24.27 24.57
C ALA A 632 -13.55 -24.48 25.83
N LYS A 633 -12.49 -23.67 25.99
CA LYS A 633 -11.64 -23.65 27.18
C LYS A 633 -12.23 -22.71 28.24
N PRO A 634 -11.98 -22.94 29.56
CA PRO A 634 -12.35 -22.01 30.62
C PRO A 634 -12.02 -20.55 30.28
N THR A 635 -13.03 -19.68 30.45
CA THR A 635 -12.92 -18.24 30.19
C THR A 635 -12.43 -17.51 31.45
N PHE A 636 -13.02 -17.80 32.61
CA PHE A 636 -12.55 -17.32 33.92
C PHE A 636 -12.92 -18.30 35.05
N SER A 637 -12.26 -18.18 36.20
CA SER A 637 -12.38 -19.08 37.37
C SER A 637 -12.44 -18.30 38.67
N TRP A 638 -13.35 -18.67 39.59
CA TRP A 638 -13.50 -18.02 40.90
C TRP A 638 -13.65 -19.05 42.02
N LYS A 639 -13.36 -18.62 43.24
CA LYS A 639 -13.48 -19.46 44.44
C LYS A 639 -14.86 -19.25 45.09
N THR A 640 -15.50 -20.33 45.49
CA THR A 640 -16.72 -20.35 46.32
C THR A 640 -16.45 -21.07 47.63
N GLN A 641 -17.42 -21.10 48.54
CA GLN A 641 -17.31 -21.89 49.78
C GLN A 641 -17.35 -23.41 49.54
N GLU A 642 -17.74 -23.84 48.34
CA GLU A 642 -17.82 -25.25 47.94
C GLU A 642 -16.58 -25.74 47.17
N GLY A 643 -15.69 -24.81 46.77
CA GLY A 643 -14.50 -25.08 45.95
C GLY A 643 -14.32 -24.09 44.80
N ASP A 644 -13.40 -24.42 43.90
CA ASP A 644 -13.11 -23.63 42.70
C ASP A 644 -14.16 -23.91 41.62
N ARG A 645 -14.78 -22.85 41.09
CA ARG A 645 -15.76 -22.90 40.00
C ARG A 645 -15.17 -22.23 38.75
N THR A 646 -15.58 -22.68 37.56
CA THR A 646 -15.06 -22.18 36.27
C THR A 646 -16.20 -21.88 35.30
N TRP A 647 -16.17 -20.73 34.63
CA TRP A 647 -17.10 -20.37 33.57
C TRP A 647 -16.44 -20.66 32.22
N THR A 648 -17.07 -21.52 31.42
CA THR A 648 -16.39 -22.06 30.22
C THR A 648 -16.60 -21.21 28.97
N ARG A 649 -17.78 -20.61 28.74
CA ARG A 649 -17.93 -19.49 27.79
C ARG A 649 -19.32 -18.86 27.90
N GLY A 650 -19.41 -17.55 27.68
CA GLY A 650 -20.57 -17.02 26.95
C GLY A 650 -20.43 -17.45 25.50
N ARG A 651 -21.17 -18.48 25.04
CA ARG A 651 -21.14 -18.90 23.64
C ARG A 651 -21.87 -17.85 22.81
N SER A 652 -21.32 -17.46 21.67
CA SER A 652 -22.03 -16.60 20.69
C SER A 652 -21.94 -17.18 19.29
N TRP A 653 -23.00 -16.93 18.53
CA TRP A 653 -23.16 -17.23 17.11
C TRP A 653 -23.49 -15.94 16.36
N GLY A 654 -23.53 -15.94 15.04
CA GLY A 654 -23.93 -14.76 14.27
C GLY A 654 -23.04 -14.54 13.05
N GLY A 655 -22.62 -13.31 12.75
CA GLY A 655 -22.10 -13.02 11.41
C GLY A 655 -21.42 -11.66 11.21
N VAL A 656 -21.19 -11.32 9.95
CA VAL A 656 -21.07 -9.94 9.47
C VAL A 656 -22.23 -9.68 8.52
N ASP A 657 -22.86 -8.51 8.59
CA ASP A 657 -23.91 -8.08 7.67
C ASP A 657 -23.56 -6.69 7.08
N PHE A 658 -23.08 -6.69 5.83
CA PHE A 658 -22.76 -5.51 5.02
C PHE A 658 -23.83 -5.26 3.93
N SER A 659 -25.01 -5.88 4.04
CA SER A 659 -26.09 -5.76 3.05
C SER A 659 -26.65 -4.34 2.96
N LYS A 660 -26.62 -3.59 4.07
CA LYS A 660 -27.06 -2.21 4.18
C LYS A 660 -25.90 -1.35 4.64
N ILE A 661 -25.69 -0.22 3.96
CA ILE A 661 -24.81 0.84 4.44
C ILE A 661 -25.51 2.20 4.31
N GLU A 662 -25.28 3.09 5.27
CA GLU A 662 -25.73 4.47 5.21
C GLU A 662 -24.53 5.38 4.88
N LEU A 663 -24.74 6.37 4.01
CA LEU A 663 -23.73 7.36 3.65
C LEU A 663 -24.18 8.73 4.13
N LYS A 664 -23.31 9.43 4.87
CA LYS A 664 -23.58 10.74 5.45
C LYS A 664 -22.56 11.76 4.91
N ASP A 665 -22.99 12.58 3.95
CA ASP A 665 -22.18 13.73 3.51
C ASP A 665 -22.12 14.78 4.63
N VAL A 666 -20.91 15.25 4.96
CA VAL A 666 -20.67 16.33 5.93
C VAL A 666 -21.00 17.72 5.37
N GLY A 667 -21.12 17.85 4.06
CA GLY A 667 -21.31 19.10 3.34
C GLY A 667 -20.01 19.89 3.14
N GLU A 668 -20.00 20.75 2.13
CA GLU A 668 -18.84 21.54 1.72
C GLU A 668 -18.22 22.36 2.87
N GLN A 669 -19.05 22.98 3.72
CA GLN A 669 -18.59 23.85 4.80
C GLN A 669 -17.87 23.07 5.91
N GLU A 670 -18.39 21.91 6.33
CA GLU A 670 -17.71 21.09 7.34
C GLU A 670 -16.44 20.46 6.74
N PHE A 671 -16.50 19.99 5.50
CA PHE A 671 -15.34 19.45 4.77
C PHE A 671 -14.20 20.46 4.69
N LYS A 672 -14.48 21.71 4.27
CA LYS A 672 -13.48 22.80 4.23
C LYS A 672 -12.97 23.22 5.61
N THR A 673 -13.73 22.98 6.69
CA THR A 673 -13.35 23.41 8.05
C THR A 673 -12.56 22.33 8.80
N LYS A 674 -12.89 21.04 8.61
CA LYS A 674 -12.30 19.90 9.37
C LYS A 674 -11.42 18.98 8.56
N TYR A 675 -11.67 18.86 7.25
CA TYR A 675 -11.17 17.76 6.41
C TYR A 675 -10.45 18.24 5.13
N ALA A 676 -10.14 19.54 5.02
CA ALA A 676 -9.53 20.13 3.84
C ALA A 676 -8.16 19.52 3.44
N SER A 677 -7.45 18.94 4.41
CA SER A 677 -6.22 18.15 4.21
C SER A 677 -6.42 17.00 3.22
N ILE A 678 -7.54 16.28 3.32
CA ILE A 678 -7.92 15.18 2.44
C ILE A 678 -8.04 15.66 0.99
N ALA A 679 -8.73 16.78 0.75
CA ALA A 679 -8.88 17.37 -0.58
C ALA A 679 -7.53 17.75 -1.20
N THR A 680 -6.60 18.25 -0.39
CA THR A 680 -5.23 18.61 -0.84
C THR A 680 -4.30 17.41 -1.06
N ALA A 681 -4.70 16.20 -0.67
CA ALA A 681 -3.87 15.00 -0.78
C ALA A 681 -4.42 13.95 -1.76
N ALA A 682 -5.70 13.59 -1.64
CA ALA A 682 -6.32 12.50 -2.41
C ALA A 682 -6.28 12.76 -3.93
N GLY A 683 -6.94 13.83 -4.38
CA GLY A 683 -6.95 14.23 -5.79
C GLY A 683 -5.53 14.50 -6.34
N PRO A 684 -4.69 15.31 -5.67
CA PRO A 684 -3.33 15.58 -6.10
C PRO A 684 -2.37 14.38 -6.11
N SER A 685 -2.65 13.28 -5.40
CA SER A 685 -1.76 12.11 -5.40
C SER A 685 -1.67 11.36 -6.74
N ILE A 686 -2.46 11.76 -7.75
CA ILE A 686 -2.38 11.27 -9.14
C ILE A 686 -1.18 11.84 -9.93
N VAL A 687 -0.27 12.58 -9.28
CA VAL A 687 1.09 12.86 -9.81
C VAL A 687 2.21 12.21 -8.97
N GLY A 688 1.86 11.38 -7.99
CA GLY A 688 2.77 10.69 -7.07
C GLY A 688 2.34 10.82 -5.60
N PRO A 689 2.96 10.06 -4.67
CA PRO A 689 2.53 9.98 -3.27
C PRO A 689 2.44 11.34 -2.58
N VAL A 690 1.33 11.62 -1.89
CA VAL A 690 1.15 12.85 -1.09
C VAL A 690 0.94 12.50 0.38
N GLU A 691 1.87 12.94 1.23
CA GLU A 691 1.72 12.87 2.68
C GLU A 691 0.74 13.96 3.16
N GLN A 692 -0.11 13.62 4.12
CA GLN A 692 -1.01 14.57 4.77
C GLN A 692 -0.24 15.48 5.74
N GLN A 693 -0.74 16.70 6.00
CA GLN A 693 -0.02 17.72 6.80
C GLN A 693 0.37 17.28 8.23
N SER A 694 -0.31 16.25 8.76
CA SER A 694 -0.05 15.61 10.05
C SER A 694 1.16 14.66 10.05
N GLY A 695 1.61 14.18 8.89
CA GLY A 695 2.77 13.29 8.74
C GLY A 695 2.55 11.82 9.07
N ASP A 696 1.33 11.48 9.51
CA ASP A 696 0.86 10.15 9.94
C ASP A 696 0.13 9.37 8.83
N GLU A 697 -0.28 10.03 7.75
CA GLU A 697 -1.04 9.44 6.64
C GLU A 697 -0.40 9.80 5.28
N ILE A 698 -0.41 8.84 4.35
CA ILE A 698 0.01 9.01 2.96
C ILE A 698 -1.09 8.57 1.99
N TRP A 699 -1.26 9.35 0.93
CA TRP A 699 -2.23 9.17 -0.15
C TRP A 699 -1.52 8.72 -1.43
N LEU A 700 -2.08 7.69 -2.06
CA LEU A 700 -1.52 6.97 -3.20
C LEU A 700 -2.62 6.76 -4.24
N ALA A 701 -2.58 7.50 -5.36
CA ALA A 701 -3.62 7.45 -6.38
C ALA A 701 -3.15 6.90 -7.73
N ASP A 702 -4.11 6.32 -8.43
CA ASP A 702 -4.03 5.77 -9.77
C ASP A 702 -5.40 5.98 -10.48
N ILE A 703 -5.57 5.52 -11.72
CA ILE A 703 -6.76 5.77 -12.53
C ILE A 703 -7.15 4.56 -13.39
N ASN A 704 -8.38 4.08 -13.22
CA ASN A 704 -9.01 3.11 -14.13
C ASN A 704 -9.97 3.81 -15.10
N THR A 705 -9.82 3.55 -16.39
CA THR A 705 -10.63 4.16 -17.46
C THR A 705 -10.58 3.32 -18.74
N SER A 706 -11.69 3.29 -19.46
CA SER A 706 -11.77 2.78 -20.83
C SER A 706 -11.42 3.83 -21.90
N VAL A 707 -11.14 5.07 -21.49
CA VAL A 707 -10.83 6.20 -22.38
C VAL A 707 -9.31 6.41 -22.44
N PRO A 708 -8.69 6.50 -23.63
CA PRO A 708 -7.27 6.78 -23.74
C PRO A 708 -6.85 8.05 -22.99
N LEU A 709 -5.79 7.95 -22.18
CA LEU A 709 -5.36 8.98 -21.23
C LEU A 709 -5.10 10.35 -21.88
N ASN A 710 -4.65 10.36 -23.13
CA ASN A 710 -4.45 11.57 -23.94
C ASN A 710 -5.76 12.26 -24.39
N GLN A 711 -6.93 11.73 -24.03
CA GLN A 711 -8.25 12.37 -24.17
C GLN A 711 -8.83 12.87 -22.84
N ILE A 712 -8.29 12.40 -21.71
CA ILE A 712 -8.62 12.82 -20.34
C ILE A 712 -7.72 13.99 -19.96
N TRP A 713 -6.41 13.77 -20.09
CA TRP A 713 -5.37 14.79 -20.02
C TRP A 713 -4.75 14.95 -21.41
N PRO A 714 -5.44 15.64 -22.35
CA PRO A 714 -4.82 16.03 -23.61
C PRO A 714 -3.58 16.85 -23.30
N GLN A 715 -2.44 16.46 -23.89
CA GLN A 715 -1.18 17.16 -23.69
C GLN A 715 -1.37 18.62 -24.14
N GLN A 716 -1.40 19.52 -23.17
CA GLN A 716 -1.36 20.96 -23.43
C GLN A 716 -0.12 21.24 -24.26
N PRO A 717 -0.24 21.92 -25.42
CA PRO A 717 0.92 22.44 -26.14
C PRO A 717 1.60 23.49 -25.26
N THR A 718 2.54 23.04 -24.42
CA THR A 718 3.21 23.91 -23.44
C THR A 718 3.90 25.05 -24.18
N SER A 719 3.78 26.27 -23.68
CA SER A 719 4.36 27.48 -24.27
C SER A 719 5.89 27.58 -24.09
N TRP A 720 6.59 26.50 -24.45
CA TRP A 720 8.03 26.42 -24.65
C TRP A 720 8.36 26.48 -26.14
N THR A 721 7.97 27.58 -26.79
CA THR A 721 8.94 28.22 -27.68
C THR A 721 10.19 28.50 -26.85
N PRO A 722 11.40 28.07 -27.27
CA PRO A 722 12.62 28.54 -26.65
C PRO A 722 12.66 30.07 -26.63
N TYR A 723 13.41 30.65 -25.68
CA TYR A 723 13.81 32.05 -25.82
C TYR A 723 14.79 32.13 -27.00
N ASP A 724 14.25 32.33 -28.20
CA ASP A 724 15.00 32.50 -29.44
C ASP A 724 15.87 33.75 -29.26
N ILE A 725 17.14 33.57 -28.87
CA ILE A 725 18.15 34.62 -29.09
C ILE A 725 18.11 34.84 -30.60
N PRO A 726 17.63 35.98 -31.10
CA PRO A 726 17.28 36.11 -32.49
C PRO A 726 18.55 35.97 -33.32
N ASN A 727 18.70 34.81 -33.95
CA ASN A 727 19.79 34.51 -34.86
C ASN A 727 19.85 35.67 -35.85
N PRO A 728 20.95 36.45 -35.90
CA PRO A 728 20.95 37.80 -36.45
C PRO A 728 20.38 37.77 -37.86
N ALA A 729 19.48 38.69 -38.20
CA ALA A 729 18.51 38.48 -39.28
C ALA A 729 19.13 38.07 -40.64
N THR A 730 20.36 38.52 -40.89
CA THR A 730 21.28 38.09 -41.96
C THR A 730 21.53 36.58 -42.07
N SER A 731 21.15 35.76 -41.09
CA SER A 731 21.35 34.30 -41.07
C SER A 731 20.18 33.48 -41.63
N ARG A 732 18.99 34.07 -41.82
CA ARG A 732 17.82 33.37 -42.39
C ARG A 732 17.70 33.71 -43.89
N PRO A 733 17.66 32.74 -44.83
CA PRO A 733 17.59 33.05 -46.26
C PRO A 733 16.32 33.84 -46.65
N PHE A 734 15.23 33.66 -45.89
CA PHE A 734 13.99 34.42 -46.04
C PHE A 734 14.13 35.92 -45.71
N PHE A 735 15.13 36.33 -44.91
CA PHE A 735 15.42 37.75 -44.67
C PHE A 735 15.93 38.43 -45.94
N TYR A 736 16.83 37.79 -46.69
CA TYR A 736 17.27 38.32 -47.98
C TYR A 736 16.11 38.42 -48.98
N VAL A 737 15.16 37.48 -48.98
CA VAL A 737 13.93 37.59 -49.79
C VAL A 737 13.10 38.81 -49.37
N LEU A 738 12.85 38.99 -48.06
CA LEU A 738 12.05 40.11 -47.54
C LEU A 738 12.73 41.48 -47.71
N VAL A 739 14.07 41.56 -47.69
CA VAL A 739 14.81 42.81 -47.89
C VAL A 739 15.04 43.13 -49.38
N THR A 740 15.21 42.11 -50.24
CA THR A 740 15.39 42.34 -51.68
C THR A 740 14.09 42.60 -52.42
N LEU A 741 12.94 42.05 -51.99
CA LEU A 741 11.65 42.29 -52.65
C LEU A 741 11.27 43.78 -52.75
N PRO A 742 11.33 44.61 -51.67
CA PRO A 742 11.09 46.05 -51.75
C PRO A 742 12.07 46.78 -52.68
N VAL A 743 13.34 46.36 -52.68
CA VAL A 743 14.39 46.96 -53.53
C VAL A 743 14.18 46.61 -55.00
N ALA A 744 13.82 45.37 -55.31
CA ALA A 744 13.47 44.93 -56.66
C ALA A 744 12.20 45.65 -57.16
N ALA A 745 11.17 45.80 -56.31
CA ALA A 745 9.98 46.58 -56.64
C ALA A 745 10.32 48.07 -56.89
N TRP A 746 11.23 48.66 -56.12
CA TRP A 746 11.73 50.03 -56.34
C TRP A 746 12.53 50.16 -57.64
N LEU A 747 13.40 49.19 -57.96
CA LEU A 747 14.19 49.20 -59.20
C LEU A 747 13.31 48.99 -60.44
N VAL A 748 12.30 48.12 -60.38
CA VAL A 748 11.31 47.96 -61.46
C VAL A 748 10.46 49.22 -61.62
N THR A 749 9.92 49.77 -60.53
CA THR A 749 9.08 50.97 -60.58
C THR A 749 9.87 52.19 -61.03
N GLY A 750 11.06 52.40 -60.48
CA GLY A 750 12.00 53.46 -60.88
C GLY A 750 12.48 53.30 -62.32
N GLY A 751 12.77 52.07 -62.77
CA GLY A 751 13.12 51.76 -64.16
C GLY A 751 11.98 52.05 -65.14
N VAL A 752 10.74 51.70 -64.79
CA VAL A 752 9.53 52.01 -65.58
C VAL A 752 9.29 53.52 -65.62
N LEU A 753 9.46 54.24 -64.51
CA LEU A 753 9.33 55.70 -64.46
C LEU A 753 10.44 56.39 -65.27
N TRP A 754 11.68 55.93 -65.18
CA TRP A 754 12.81 56.45 -65.96
C TRP A 754 12.66 56.16 -67.46
N TRP A 755 12.18 54.97 -67.84
CA TRP A 755 11.88 54.63 -69.24
C TRP A 755 10.73 55.46 -69.81
N ARG A 756 9.65 55.66 -69.03
CA ARG A 756 8.55 56.58 -69.39
C ARG A 756 9.05 58.02 -69.55
N ARG A 757 9.91 58.47 -68.64
CA ARG A 757 10.52 59.81 -68.68
C ARG A 757 11.42 59.98 -69.91
N ARG A 758 12.31 59.02 -70.20
CA ARG A 758 13.11 59.02 -71.44
C ARG A 758 12.24 59.00 -72.70
N LYS A 759 11.11 58.28 -72.72
CA LYS A 759 10.17 58.31 -73.85
C LYS A 759 9.47 59.67 -74.01
N ALA A 760 9.21 60.40 -72.93
CA ALA A 760 8.72 61.78 -73.02
C ALA A 760 9.82 62.75 -73.49
N GLU A 761 11.05 62.57 -73.02
CA GLU A 761 12.25 63.36 -73.40
C GLU A 761 12.77 63.03 -74.82
N THR A 762 12.24 62.01 -75.50
CA THR A 762 12.50 61.68 -76.92
C THR A 762 11.21 61.65 -77.77
N GLY A 763 10.15 62.31 -77.31
CA GLY A 763 8.83 62.35 -77.95
C GLY A 763 8.34 63.78 -78.24
N GLY A 764 9.27 64.73 -78.38
CA GLY A 764 9.03 66.12 -78.77
C GLY A 764 9.95 66.52 -79.92
#